data_AF-V5I3K1-F1
#
_entry.id   AF-V5I3K1-F1
#
_cell.length_a   1.000
_cell.length_b   1.000
_cell.length_c   1.000
_cell.angle_alpha   90.00
_cell.angle_beta   90.00
_cell.angle_gamma   90.00
#
_symmetry.space_group_name_H-M   'P 1'
#
loop_
_entity.id
_entity.type
_entity.pdbx_description
1 polymer ?
#
loop_
_entity_poly.entity_id
_entity_poly.type
_entity_poly.pdbx_seq_one_letter_code
_entity_poly.pdbx_strand_id
1 'polypeptide(L)'
;MTANGLLENGDWEELKTDWKPRAYMRATSRGLDLIRPTFWKQSLARNRQIGRTGYLDGLRGFAAFLVYWQHHELWAHDAGEKIFENAFGYEKQFYFATLPGVRTFFNGGHFAVSVFFVLSGYVLSAKPWILINAGDYLKLSDNLASALFRRWLRLHIPVICTTFVYISTWHAFGIWAVPDPRATYREEIWNWYVELKNFTFVFRTGGEPWFSYNFHAWSIPVEFKGSIVIYSSLLAFSRLKKNARLLCQVALIVYFLYIADGWFCAMFVAGMLLSDLDLLAANDALPHFLRLEPYKEHIFYTIFAISIYLGGVPAHSSDLSALRASPGWYYLSFLKPQAVFDYKWFYLFWAAILLVSSIRHIPWLKSFFELRFNQYLGRISFSLYLVHGPVLWILGDRLYAATGWTRESHAINLPKGWVNRFELPKTGPLGLEPSFLLPHLILLPLTLWLAEIATKLFDEPSLTTSLGLPTTPLLTDHVGPRETSCGMDWRPFRAGNGGSGGGHTYGKDRGKAWLGESFSTSEYSQQKSGPEHENENELQSSSILSHDGLMSIPPLSSSENDDEDTPNGSDNNDIEAITSSDTLSTIDIPPPTHREIFSLSTPNAKYFTIDFGPSYQTINPNIIPHPSLNDTWIVVAQRTSLPNSGFNVELVCDATFVEEGEERDTILRCVSPPLILPIAATNSPGETERCLGDLAALTLNIGPHDARVFFGPNAPYTIYGSNSQYTCFGQWMQDLRLLVDWGFDLIPNNEFRIGTELQRPTADSDSGAYLPVEKNWFVFWDGQNQVYVHYDISPRRVFTKLELDGSVGPDLAPLAAWNDKACMAKHMPSIAPDGQQSIHQATNSLTITLCKRSDLFCTPDDSNTFILAIFHHKSFYSFHSVYEPYVMLFIRTAPFDVYGISTKPIWIHGRGGPGQGKRPPTMDAGWDQREMFYVTSISWKSRELKYHGYSDDVLFLAFGIEDERTGGIDILAGDLLKDLGLCSMG
;
A
#
# COMPACT_ATOMS: atom_id res chain seq x y z
N MET A 1 -42.25 -25.94 16.88
CA MET A 1 -41.07 -26.79 16.60
C MET A 1 -40.04 -25.93 15.89
N THR A 2 -38.79 -26.39 15.77
CA THR A 2 -37.63 -25.57 15.40
C THR A 2 -37.76 -24.91 14.03
N ALA A 3 -37.43 -23.62 13.96
CA ALA A 3 -37.18 -22.93 12.70
C ALA A 3 -35.73 -23.17 12.27
N ASN A 4 -35.54 -23.62 11.04
CA ASN A 4 -34.28 -23.54 10.29
C ASN A 4 -34.63 -22.90 8.95
N GLY A 5 -33.93 -21.84 8.57
CA GLY A 5 -34.26 -20.97 7.44
C GLY A 5 -33.15 -19.95 7.22
N LEU A 6 -31.92 -20.46 7.11
CA LEU A 6 -30.71 -19.68 6.93
C LEU A 6 -29.90 -20.28 5.77
N LEU A 7 -29.37 -19.38 4.95
CA LEU A 7 -28.19 -19.56 4.10
C LEU A 7 -28.32 -20.69 3.05
N GLU A 8 -28.77 -20.30 1.84
CA GLU A 8 -28.84 -21.20 0.68
C GLU A 8 -27.43 -21.66 0.26
N ASN A 9 -27.20 -22.97 0.33
CA ASN A 9 -26.04 -23.60 -0.29
C ASN A 9 -26.26 -23.67 -1.80
N GLY A 10 -25.39 -23.02 -2.57
CA GLY A 10 -25.18 -23.30 -3.99
C GLY A 10 -23.91 -24.13 -4.16
N ASP A 11 -24.07 -25.42 -4.46
CA ASP A 11 -23.00 -26.41 -4.35
C ASP A 11 -21.88 -26.30 -5.40
N TRP A 12 -20.77 -26.98 -5.09
CA TRP A 12 -19.61 -27.15 -5.99
C TRP A 12 -19.76 -28.39 -6.90
N GLU A 13 -19.01 -28.37 -8.01
CA GLU A 13 -18.87 -29.44 -9.04
C GLU A 13 -20.11 -29.65 -9.95
N GLU A 14 -20.00 -30.13 -11.20
CA GLU A 14 -18.82 -30.54 -11.99
C GLU A 14 -18.55 -29.58 -13.18
N LEU A 15 -17.30 -29.15 -13.37
CA LEU A 15 -16.88 -28.56 -14.66
C LEU A 15 -16.19 -29.64 -15.51
N LYS A 16 -16.95 -30.30 -16.39
CA LYS A 16 -16.44 -31.36 -17.25
C LYS A 16 -15.38 -30.82 -18.23
N THR A 17 -14.32 -31.59 -18.34
CA THR A 17 -13.06 -31.32 -19.03
C THR A 17 -13.19 -30.71 -20.42
N ASP A 18 -12.66 -29.50 -20.60
CA ASP A 18 -12.25 -28.98 -21.91
C ASP A 18 -10.76 -28.59 -21.87
N TRP A 19 -9.90 -29.40 -22.50
CA TRP A 19 -8.45 -29.42 -22.26
C TRP A 19 -7.63 -29.02 -23.48
N LYS A 20 -7.11 -27.77 -23.46
CA LYS A 20 -5.77 -27.29 -23.95
C LYS A 20 -5.79 -25.77 -24.23
N PRO A 21 -4.64 -25.07 -24.27
CA PRO A 21 -3.46 -25.20 -23.42
C PRO A 21 -3.02 -23.82 -22.85
N ARG A 22 -3.94 -23.05 -22.22
CA ARG A 22 -3.69 -21.66 -21.76
C ARG A 22 -2.51 -21.48 -20.78
N ALA A 23 -2.02 -22.54 -20.13
CA ALA A 23 -0.89 -22.48 -19.21
C ALA A 23 0.43 -22.07 -19.89
N TYR A 24 0.74 -22.62 -21.06
CA TYR A 24 2.02 -22.37 -21.74
C TYR A 24 2.15 -20.90 -22.17
N MET A 25 1.08 -20.31 -22.74
CA MET A 25 1.05 -18.90 -23.10
C MET A 25 1.05 -17.94 -21.88
N ARG A 26 0.53 -18.36 -20.73
CA ARG A 26 0.63 -17.58 -19.47
C ARG A 26 2.03 -17.64 -18.85
N ALA A 27 2.74 -18.76 -19.01
CA ALA A 27 4.13 -18.89 -18.57
C ALA A 27 5.07 -18.05 -19.46
N THR A 28 4.92 -18.12 -20.79
CA THR A 28 5.73 -17.33 -21.71
C THR A 28 5.41 -15.83 -21.63
N SER A 29 4.16 -15.42 -21.44
CA SER A 29 3.85 -13.98 -21.26
C SER A 29 4.46 -13.41 -19.98
N ARG A 30 4.38 -14.13 -18.84
CA ARG A 30 5.05 -13.73 -17.58
C ARG A 30 6.56 -13.68 -17.72
N GLY A 31 7.18 -14.66 -18.39
CA GLY A 31 8.62 -14.66 -18.67
C GLY A 31 9.04 -13.49 -19.57
N LEU A 32 8.26 -13.18 -20.61
CA LEU A 32 8.52 -12.06 -21.51
C LEU A 32 8.35 -10.70 -20.81
N ASP A 33 7.37 -10.50 -19.93
CA ASP A 33 7.21 -9.24 -19.18
C ASP A 33 8.27 -9.05 -18.08
N LEU A 34 8.84 -10.14 -17.56
CA LEU A 34 10.01 -10.08 -16.69
C LEU A 34 11.23 -9.55 -17.45
N ILE A 35 11.50 -10.13 -18.63
CA ILE A 35 12.68 -9.85 -19.48
C ILE A 35 12.56 -8.52 -20.25
N ARG A 36 11.34 -8.08 -20.60
CA ARG A 36 11.10 -6.82 -21.32
C ARG A 36 11.49 -5.61 -20.46
N PRO A 37 12.41 -4.74 -20.93
CA PRO A 37 12.80 -3.55 -20.18
C PRO A 37 11.68 -2.50 -20.15
N THR A 38 11.50 -1.81 -19.02
CA THR A 38 10.44 -0.80 -18.86
C THR A 38 10.58 0.38 -19.82
N PHE A 39 11.80 0.67 -20.33
CA PHE A 39 12.06 1.75 -21.29
C PHE A 39 11.11 1.73 -22.50
N TRP A 40 10.70 0.53 -22.93
CA TRP A 40 9.88 0.32 -24.13
C TRP A 40 8.37 0.44 -23.86
N LYS A 41 7.92 0.43 -22.59
CA LYS A 41 6.50 0.59 -22.22
C LYS A 41 6.14 2.08 -22.03
N GLN A 42 6.18 2.85 -23.11
CA GLN A 42 5.87 4.29 -23.12
C GLN A 42 4.52 4.66 -22.45
N SER A 43 3.54 3.75 -22.45
CA SER A 43 2.22 3.94 -21.82
C SER A 43 2.27 4.14 -20.29
N LEU A 44 3.20 3.48 -19.58
CA LEU A 44 3.25 3.49 -18.09
C LEU A 44 3.97 4.70 -17.48
N ALA A 45 4.44 5.65 -18.30
CA ALA A 45 5.25 6.79 -17.86
C ALA A 45 4.48 8.12 -17.76
N ARG A 46 3.15 8.10 -17.92
CA ARG A 46 2.28 9.28 -17.80
C ARG A 46 1.51 9.25 -16.47
N ASN A 47 1.60 10.35 -15.70
CA ASN A 47 0.83 10.64 -14.48
C ASN A 47 0.94 9.66 -13.29
N ARG A 48 2.17 9.29 -12.89
CA ARG A 48 2.43 9.02 -11.46
C ARG A 48 2.83 10.34 -10.80
N GLN A 49 1.99 10.89 -9.90
CA GLN A 49 2.36 12.09 -9.16
C GLN A 49 3.60 11.82 -8.30
N ILE A 50 4.59 12.72 -8.37
CA ILE A 50 5.81 12.64 -7.57
C ILE A 50 5.50 13.24 -6.19
N GLY A 51 5.45 12.39 -5.16
CA GLY A 51 5.17 12.82 -3.80
C GLY A 51 6.21 13.81 -3.24
N ARG A 52 5.88 14.50 -2.13
CA ARG A 52 6.67 15.61 -1.54
C ARG A 52 8.15 15.30 -1.29
N THR A 53 8.53 14.02 -1.22
CA THR A 53 9.90 13.52 -1.00
C THR A 53 10.54 12.83 -2.20
N GLY A 54 9.92 12.82 -3.39
CA GLY A 54 10.39 12.03 -4.54
C GLY A 54 11.78 12.41 -5.06
N TYR A 55 12.25 13.64 -4.81
CA TYR A 55 13.63 14.04 -5.04
C TYR A 55 14.65 13.21 -4.23
N LEU A 56 14.27 12.61 -3.09
CA LEU A 56 15.11 11.70 -2.30
C LEU A 56 15.28 10.33 -2.97
N ASP A 57 14.22 9.79 -3.60
CA ASP A 57 14.32 8.59 -4.42
C ASP A 57 15.19 8.83 -5.66
N GLY A 58 15.06 10.01 -6.29
CA GLY A 58 15.91 10.45 -7.39
C GLY A 58 17.38 10.62 -7.00
N LEU A 59 17.64 11.18 -5.82
CA LEU A 59 18.98 11.29 -5.25
C LEU A 59 19.59 9.90 -4.97
N ARG A 60 18.82 8.96 -4.40
CA ARG A 60 19.25 7.57 -4.22
C ARG A 60 19.57 6.89 -5.56
N GLY A 61 18.77 7.14 -6.59
CA GLY A 61 19.01 6.69 -7.95
C GLY A 61 20.33 7.18 -8.53
N PHE A 62 20.56 8.50 -8.47
CA PHE A 62 21.78 9.11 -8.99
C PHE A 62 23.02 8.69 -8.19
N ALA A 63 22.91 8.59 -6.86
CA ALA A 63 23.97 8.07 -6.00
C ALA A 63 24.35 6.61 -6.34
N ALA A 64 23.38 5.73 -6.65
CA ALA A 64 23.66 4.36 -7.10
C ALA A 64 24.40 4.33 -8.45
N PHE A 65 24.10 5.27 -9.36
CA PHE A 65 24.84 5.43 -10.61
C PHE A 65 26.28 5.95 -10.40
N LEU A 66 26.51 6.86 -9.45
CA LEU A 66 27.88 7.27 -9.09
C LEU A 66 28.70 6.13 -8.47
N VAL A 67 28.07 5.23 -7.70
CA VAL A 67 28.71 4.00 -7.21
C VAL A 67 29.05 3.04 -8.36
N TYR A 68 28.14 2.87 -9.33
CA TYR A 68 28.43 2.12 -10.56
C TYR A 68 29.67 2.69 -11.26
N TRP A 69 29.72 4.02 -11.47
CA TRP A 69 30.78 4.69 -12.21
C TRP A 69 32.14 4.59 -11.52
N GLN A 70 32.23 4.91 -10.22
CA GLN A 70 33.51 4.83 -9.48
C GLN A 70 34.13 3.42 -9.58
N HIS A 71 33.34 2.35 -9.43
CA HIS A 71 33.92 1.01 -9.50
C HIS A 71 34.39 0.63 -10.90
N HIS A 72 33.78 1.19 -11.96
CA HIS A 72 34.28 1.01 -13.32
C HIS A 72 35.57 1.83 -13.55
N GLU A 73 35.62 3.08 -13.08
CA GLU A 73 36.82 3.94 -13.13
C GLU A 73 38.01 3.31 -12.43
N LEU A 74 37.86 2.93 -11.14
CA LEU A 74 38.93 2.34 -10.35
C LEU A 74 39.38 0.98 -10.90
N TRP A 75 38.46 0.17 -11.42
CA TRP A 75 38.83 -1.11 -12.04
C TRP A 75 39.69 -0.89 -13.31
N ALA A 76 39.33 0.06 -14.17
CA ALA A 76 40.06 0.32 -15.42
C ALA A 76 41.39 1.04 -15.15
N HIS A 77 41.39 1.97 -14.20
CA HIS A 77 42.51 2.80 -13.80
C HIS A 77 43.19 2.27 -12.52
N ASP A 78 43.43 0.96 -12.44
CA ASP A 78 44.06 0.27 -11.30
C ASP A 78 45.40 0.94 -10.89
N ALA A 79 46.29 1.18 -11.87
CA ALA A 79 47.55 1.92 -11.67
C ALA A 79 47.38 3.45 -11.50
N GLY A 80 46.16 3.97 -11.69
CA GLY A 80 45.76 5.37 -11.56
C GLY A 80 44.89 5.67 -10.34
N GLU A 81 44.55 4.67 -9.51
CA GLU A 81 43.74 4.81 -8.29
C GLU A 81 44.27 5.94 -7.40
N LYS A 82 45.59 5.96 -7.16
CA LYS A 82 46.28 7.02 -6.42
C LYS A 82 46.00 8.44 -6.96
N ILE A 83 45.71 8.60 -8.25
CA ILE A 83 45.36 9.90 -8.84
C ILE A 83 43.90 10.25 -8.51
N PHE A 84 42.95 9.35 -8.81
CA PHE A 84 41.52 9.56 -8.55
C PHE A 84 41.20 9.69 -7.05
N GLU A 85 41.95 9.05 -6.18
CA GLU A 85 41.73 9.06 -4.74
C GLU A 85 42.35 10.26 -3.99
N ASN A 86 43.20 11.08 -4.63
CA ASN A 86 43.85 12.24 -4.01
C ASN A 86 43.30 13.59 -4.51
N ALA A 87 43.74 14.69 -3.87
CA ALA A 87 43.33 16.05 -4.23
C ALA A 87 44.01 16.56 -5.51
N PHE A 88 43.33 17.48 -6.21
CA PHE A 88 43.94 18.29 -7.27
C PHE A 88 45.23 18.98 -6.79
N GLY A 89 46.34 18.76 -7.49
CA GLY A 89 47.67 19.27 -7.15
C GLY A 89 48.47 18.45 -6.13
N TYR A 90 47.91 17.35 -5.59
CA TYR A 90 48.67 16.41 -4.77
C TYR A 90 49.86 15.84 -5.59
N GLU A 91 51.05 15.76 -4.99
CA GLU A 91 52.30 15.39 -5.67
C GLU A 91 52.58 16.19 -6.97
N LYS A 92 52.02 17.42 -7.09
CA LYS A 92 52.05 18.29 -8.28
C LYS A 92 51.29 17.73 -9.51
N GLN A 93 50.35 16.80 -9.30
CA GLN A 93 49.52 16.23 -10.36
C GLN A 93 48.21 17.01 -10.54
N PHE A 94 47.91 17.42 -11.77
CA PHE A 94 46.78 18.29 -12.09
C PHE A 94 45.92 17.70 -13.21
N TYR A 95 44.81 17.06 -12.85
CA TYR A 95 43.91 16.38 -13.78
C TYR A 95 42.48 16.92 -13.66
N PHE A 96 41.73 16.94 -14.77
CA PHE A 96 40.35 17.41 -14.78
C PHE A 96 39.47 16.61 -13.81
N ALA A 97 39.60 15.27 -13.80
CA ALA A 97 38.86 14.37 -12.92
C ALA A 97 39.21 14.50 -11.42
N THR A 98 40.26 15.25 -11.03
CA THR A 98 40.59 15.49 -9.60
C THR A 98 40.16 16.87 -9.10
N LEU A 99 39.64 17.75 -9.97
CA LEU A 99 39.14 19.07 -9.59
C LEU A 99 38.03 19.00 -8.51
N PRO A 100 37.99 19.92 -7.52
CA PRO A 100 36.94 19.95 -6.52
C PRO A 100 35.53 19.96 -7.12
N GLY A 101 34.63 19.14 -6.58
CA GLY A 101 33.27 18.94 -7.08
C GLY A 101 33.17 18.10 -8.36
N VAL A 102 34.00 18.38 -9.38
CA VAL A 102 34.10 17.55 -10.61
C VAL A 102 34.48 16.12 -10.26
N ARG A 103 35.43 15.94 -9.34
CA ARG A 103 35.91 14.65 -8.82
C ARG A 103 34.78 13.75 -8.28
N THR A 104 33.67 14.32 -7.81
CA THR A 104 32.51 13.55 -7.32
C THR A 104 31.83 12.74 -8.42
N PHE A 105 31.95 13.14 -9.70
CA PHE A 105 31.40 12.37 -10.82
C PHE A 105 32.28 11.17 -11.21
N PHE A 106 33.57 11.20 -10.89
CA PHE A 106 34.53 10.15 -11.18
C PHE A 106 34.74 9.19 -9.99
N ASN A 107 34.98 9.75 -8.79
CA ASN A 107 35.31 9.01 -7.57
C ASN A 107 34.45 9.46 -6.37
N GLY A 108 33.13 9.55 -6.57
CA GLY A 108 32.15 9.98 -5.57
C GLY A 108 31.36 8.87 -4.87
N GLY A 109 31.68 7.59 -5.11
CA GLY A 109 31.00 6.42 -4.54
C GLY A 109 31.00 6.37 -3.02
N HIS A 110 32.09 6.75 -2.34
CA HIS A 110 32.10 6.85 -0.86
C HIS A 110 31.16 7.96 -0.34
N PHE A 111 31.05 9.07 -1.06
CA PHE A 111 30.11 10.14 -0.74
C PHE A 111 28.65 9.68 -1.01
N ALA A 112 28.41 8.98 -2.12
CA ALA A 112 27.11 8.36 -2.43
C ALA A 112 26.65 7.34 -1.36
N VAL A 113 27.55 6.49 -0.85
CA VAL A 113 27.25 5.58 0.28
C VAL A 113 26.94 6.36 1.57
N SER A 114 27.66 7.46 1.83
CA SER A 114 27.37 8.33 2.97
C SER A 114 25.99 9.01 2.86
N VAL A 115 25.58 9.37 1.64
CA VAL A 115 24.24 9.86 1.33
C VAL A 115 23.19 8.77 1.53
N PHE A 116 23.45 7.50 1.17
CA PHE A 116 22.52 6.40 1.47
C PHE A 116 22.25 6.27 2.98
N PHE A 117 23.27 6.34 3.83
CA PHE A 117 23.10 6.21 5.29
C PHE A 117 22.26 7.35 5.87
N VAL A 118 22.44 8.59 5.41
CA VAL A 118 21.59 9.74 5.79
C VAL A 118 20.15 9.56 5.26
N LEU A 119 19.97 9.11 4.01
CA LEU A 119 18.64 8.86 3.43
C LEU A 119 17.89 7.72 4.14
N SER A 120 18.57 6.63 4.48
CA SER A 120 18.00 5.54 5.27
C SER A 120 17.58 6.02 6.66
N GLY A 121 18.42 6.80 7.35
CA GLY A 121 18.06 7.43 8.62
C GLY A 121 16.80 8.31 8.53
N TYR A 122 16.69 9.11 7.46
CA TYR A 122 15.54 9.98 7.21
C TYR A 122 14.24 9.19 6.92
N VAL A 123 14.31 8.23 6.01
CA VAL A 123 13.12 7.46 5.55
C VAL A 123 12.63 6.50 6.64
N LEU A 124 13.52 5.85 7.40
CA LEU A 124 13.15 4.93 8.47
C LEU A 124 12.45 5.62 9.65
N SER A 125 12.71 6.91 9.87
CA SER A 125 12.17 7.68 10.99
C SER A 125 10.89 8.46 10.66
N ALA A 126 10.61 8.73 9.38
CA ALA A 126 9.49 9.59 8.97
C ALA A 126 8.12 9.14 9.50
N LYS A 127 7.74 7.86 9.33
CA LYS A 127 6.46 7.33 9.87
C LYS A 127 6.46 7.24 11.41
N PRO A 128 7.51 6.72 12.07
CA PRO A 128 7.64 6.81 13.53
C PRO A 128 7.51 8.23 14.10
N TRP A 129 8.07 9.26 13.46
CA TRP A 129 7.93 10.64 13.93
C TRP A 129 6.51 11.18 13.84
N ILE A 130 5.74 10.79 12.81
CA ILE A 130 4.31 11.11 12.72
C ILE A 130 3.54 10.46 13.90
N LEU A 131 3.78 9.16 14.17
CA LEU A 131 3.14 8.44 15.27
C LEU A 131 3.51 9.00 16.66
N ILE A 132 4.79 9.34 16.86
CA ILE A 132 5.28 9.97 18.11
C ILE A 132 4.66 11.36 18.31
N ASN A 133 4.54 12.17 17.26
CA ASN A 133 3.92 13.49 17.36
C ASN A 133 2.40 13.42 17.52
N ALA A 134 1.74 12.36 17.03
CA ALA A 134 0.33 12.06 17.27
C ALA A 134 0.06 11.44 18.66
N GLY A 135 1.10 10.98 19.38
CA GLY A 135 0.97 10.30 20.66
C GLY A 135 0.50 8.84 20.57
N ASP A 136 0.52 8.22 19.40
CA ASP A 136 0.08 6.84 19.20
C ASP A 136 1.23 5.84 19.44
N TYR A 137 1.52 5.62 20.72
CA TYR A 137 2.64 4.79 21.16
C TYR A 137 2.42 3.28 20.95
N LEU A 138 1.17 2.84 20.78
CA LEU A 138 0.85 1.44 20.48
C LEU A 138 1.15 1.15 19.01
N LYS A 139 0.56 1.91 18.07
CA LYS A 139 0.87 1.76 16.64
C LYS A 139 2.33 2.08 16.33
N LEU A 140 3.02 2.89 17.14
CA LEU A 140 4.48 3.06 17.07
C LEU A 140 5.22 1.75 17.39
N SER A 141 4.86 1.05 18.47
CA SER A 141 5.47 -0.22 18.85
C SER A 141 5.33 -1.26 17.73
N ASP A 142 4.10 -1.44 17.24
CA ASP A 142 3.80 -2.38 16.15
C ASP A 142 4.52 -1.99 14.87
N ASN A 143 4.56 -0.69 14.55
CA ASN A 143 5.27 -0.19 13.38
C ASN A 143 6.79 -0.44 13.47
N LEU A 144 7.41 -0.22 14.64
CA LEU A 144 8.85 -0.44 14.84
C LEU A 144 9.21 -1.93 14.84
N ALA A 145 8.47 -2.78 15.56
CA ALA A 145 8.72 -4.23 15.59
C ALA A 145 8.58 -4.85 14.19
N SER A 146 7.48 -4.51 13.51
CA SER A 146 7.20 -4.98 12.15
C SER A 146 8.16 -4.38 11.12
N ALA A 147 8.64 -3.14 11.28
CA ALA A 147 9.68 -2.56 10.42
C ALA A 147 11.05 -3.23 10.60
N LEU A 148 11.48 -3.49 11.85
CA LEU A 148 12.74 -4.16 12.16
C LEU A 148 12.81 -5.55 11.53
N PHE A 149 11.78 -6.38 11.71
CA PHE A 149 11.69 -7.72 11.13
C PHE A 149 11.81 -7.69 9.60
N ARG A 150 10.99 -6.86 8.93
CA ARG A 150 11.02 -6.72 7.47
C ARG A 150 12.35 -6.16 6.93
N ARG A 151 13.01 -5.24 7.66
CA ARG A 151 14.26 -4.60 7.23
C ARG A 151 15.39 -5.62 7.07
N TRP A 152 15.47 -6.64 7.94
CA TRP A 152 16.47 -7.71 7.78
C TRP A 152 16.22 -8.53 6.50
N LEU A 153 14.97 -8.95 6.28
CA LEU A 153 14.58 -9.74 5.10
C LEU A 153 14.86 -8.97 3.79
N ARG A 154 14.40 -7.71 3.70
CA ARG A 154 14.56 -6.87 2.51
C ARG A 154 16.04 -6.60 2.17
N LEU A 155 16.89 -6.38 3.17
CA LEU A 155 18.31 -6.10 2.93
C LEU A 155 19.08 -7.35 2.49
N HIS A 156 18.82 -8.51 3.09
CA HIS A 156 19.65 -9.69 2.88
C HIS A 156 19.13 -10.66 1.80
N ILE A 157 17.82 -10.81 1.61
CA ILE A 157 17.28 -11.75 0.59
C ILE A 157 17.79 -11.40 -0.83
N PRO A 158 17.77 -10.14 -1.30
CA PRO A 158 18.28 -9.82 -2.63
C PRO A 158 19.80 -9.99 -2.75
N VAL A 159 20.58 -9.81 -1.68
CA VAL A 159 22.03 -10.15 -1.66
C VAL A 159 22.23 -11.66 -1.82
N ILE A 160 21.45 -12.46 -1.08
CA ILE A 160 21.48 -13.92 -1.15
C ILE A 160 21.15 -14.38 -2.58
N CYS A 161 20.02 -13.93 -3.14
CA CYS A 161 19.60 -14.34 -4.48
C CYS A 161 20.57 -13.90 -5.58
N THR A 162 21.05 -12.65 -5.56
CA THR A 162 21.98 -12.15 -6.59
C THR A 162 23.35 -12.84 -6.53
N THR A 163 23.91 -13.05 -5.33
CA THR A 163 25.21 -13.73 -5.20
C THR A 163 25.12 -15.24 -5.40
N PHE A 164 24.00 -15.89 -5.06
CA PHE A 164 23.76 -17.29 -5.40
C PHE A 164 23.71 -17.49 -6.92
N VAL A 165 22.94 -16.67 -7.65
CA VAL A 165 22.91 -16.70 -9.12
C VAL A 165 24.30 -16.46 -9.70
N TYR A 166 25.05 -15.50 -9.15
CA TYR A 166 26.42 -15.19 -9.59
C TYR A 166 27.35 -16.39 -9.51
N ILE A 167 27.47 -17.06 -8.35
CA ILE A 167 28.31 -18.26 -8.22
C ILE A 167 27.80 -19.43 -9.08
N SER A 168 26.49 -19.56 -9.26
CA SER A 168 25.93 -20.56 -10.19
C SER A 168 26.39 -20.33 -11.62
N THR A 169 26.52 -19.07 -12.10
CA THR A 169 27.00 -18.81 -13.46
C THR A 169 28.45 -19.23 -13.68
N TRP A 170 29.32 -19.10 -12.68
CA TRP A 170 30.72 -19.52 -12.77
C TRP A 170 30.83 -21.02 -13.08
N HIS A 171 30.15 -21.84 -12.27
CA HIS A 171 30.17 -23.30 -12.39
C HIS A 171 29.34 -23.82 -13.57
N ALA A 172 28.24 -23.16 -13.94
CA ALA A 172 27.40 -23.56 -15.07
C ALA A 172 28.02 -23.30 -16.45
N PHE A 173 28.90 -22.30 -16.56
CA PHE A 173 29.51 -21.89 -17.84
C PHE A 173 31.04 -22.01 -17.88
N GLY A 174 31.68 -22.49 -16.81
CA GLY A 174 33.16 -22.60 -16.73
C GLY A 174 33.87 -21.24 -16.74
N ILE A 175 33.22 -20.20 -16.18
CA ILE A 175 33.74 -18.82 -16.22
C ILE A 175 34.76 -18.62 -15.09
N TRP A 176 36.00 -18.32 -15.47
CA TRP A 176 37.01 -17.80 -14.53
C TRP A 176 36.56 -16.45 -13.94
N ALA A 177 36.76 -16.27 -12.65
CA ALA A 177 36.42 -15.05 -11.91
C ALA A 177 37.44 -14.81 -10.78
N VAL A 178 37.32 -13.66 -10.10
CA VAL A 178 38.11 -13.34 -8.92
C VAL A 178 37.14 -13.15 -7.73
N PRO A 179 37.33 -13.83 -6.59
CA PRO A 179 38.31 -14.90 -6.33
C PRO A 179 38.11 -16.12 -7.23
N ASP A 180 39.18 -16.92 -7.41
CA ASP A 180 39.14 -18.12 -8.25
C ASP A 180 38.09 -19.13 -7.73
N PRO A 181 37.22 -19.69 -8.60
CA PRO A 181 36.21 -20.67 -8.21
C PRO A 181 36.79 -21.92 -7.54
N ARG A 182 36.03 -22.50 -6.60
CA ARG A 182 36.39 -23.76 -5.91
C ARG A 182 36.38 -24.96 -6.86
N ALA A 183 37.06 -26.04 -6.46
CA ALA A 183 37.19 -27.24 -7.30
C ALA A 183 35.85 -27.95 -7.57
N THR A 184 34.87 -27.81 -6.67
CA THR A 184 33.50 -28.29 -6.89
C THR A 184 32.45 -27.25 -6.51
N TYR A 185 31.31 -27.26 -7.21
CA TYR A 185 30.16 -26.40 -6.90
C TYR A 185 29.60 -26.61 -5.47
N ARG A 186 29.80 -27.81 -4.89
CA ARG A 186 29.43 -28.10 -3.50
C ARG A 186 30.33 -27.37 -2.49
N GLU A 187 31.64 -27.30 -2.76
CA GLU A 187 32.57 -26.48 -1.97
C GLU A 187 32.26 -24.99 -2.13
N GLU A 188 31.88 -24.55 -3.33
CA GLU A 188 31.50 -23.16 -3.60
C GLU A 188 30.29 -22.73 -2.77
N ILE A 189 29.19 -23.48 -2.82
CA ILE A 189 27.99 -23.22 -2.01
C ILE A 189 28.33 -23.24 -0.51
N TRP A 190 29.21 -24.15 -0.06
CA TRP A 190 29.60 -24.23 1.34
C TRP A 190 30.45 -23.02 1.78
N ASN A 191 31.40 -22.58 0.97
CA ASN A 191 32.21 -21.39 1.24
C ASN A 191 31.34 -20.11 1.24
N TRP A 192 30.47 -19.96 0.23
CA TRP A 192 29.46 -18.90 0.16
C TRP A 192 28.55 -18.88 1.39
N TYR A 193 28.05 -20.02 1.86
CA TYR A 193 27.26 -20.11 3.10
C TYR A 193 28.06 -19.72 4.35
N VAL A 194 29.33 -20.15 4.45
CA VAL A 194 30.21 -19.85 5.58
C VAL A 194 30.56 -18.36 5.65
N GLU A 195 30.72 -17.68 4.52
CA GLU A 195 30.87 -16.22 4.50
C GLU A 195 29.53 -15.50 4.74
N LEU A 196 28.45 -15.93 4.09
CA LEU A 196 27.11 -15.32 4.20
C LEU A 196 26.58 -15.29 5.64
N LYS A 197 26.71 -16.38 6.40
CA LYS A 197 26.27 -16.42 7.81
C LYS A 197 27.06 -15.46 8.71
N ASN A 198 28.33 -15.20 8.37
CA ASN A 198 29.18 -14.25 9.10
C ASN A 198 28.92 -12.80 8.68
N PHE A 199 28.59 -12.58 7.40
CA PHE A 199 28.21 -11.29 6.83
C PHE A 199 26.86 -10.80 7.36
N THR A 200 25.87 -11.70 7.46
CA THR A 200 24.52 -11.42 7.99
C THR A 200 24.45 -11.25 9.52
N PHE A 201 25.52 -11.57 10.25
CA PHE A 201 25.54 -11.50 11.72
C PHE A 201 25.81 -10.08 12.23
N VAL A 202 24.76 -9.43 12.73
CA VAL A 202 24.79 -8.00 13.10
C VAL A 202 25.76 -7.65 14.23
N PHE A 203 26.03 -8.56 15.17
CA PHE A 203 26.97 -8.32 16.29
C PHE A 203 28.42 -8.71 15.96
N ARG A 204 28.76 -8.86 14.68
CA ARG A 204 30.15 -9.10 14.25
C ARG A 204 31.05 -7.90 14.58
N THR A 205 32.08 -8.17 15.38
CA THR A 205 33.07 -7.21 15.90
C THR A 205 34.47 -7.36 15.29
N GLY A 206 34.72 -8.32 14.39
CA GLY A 206 36.04 -8.52 13.78
C GLY A 206 36.11 -9.48 12.59
N GLY A 207 37.30 -9.58 12.01
CA GLY A 207 37.62 -10.27 10.74
C GLY A 207 37.17 -9.48 9.51
N GLU A 208 37.50 -9.97 8.31
CA GLU A 208 37.26 -9.27 7.03
C GLU A 208 35.80 -8.79 6.84
N PRO A 209 35.54 -7.49 6.63
CA PRO A 209 34.19 -6.95 6.49
C PRO A 209 33.56 -7.25 5.13
N TRP A 210 34.37 -7.64 4.15
CA TRP A 210 33.96 -7.94 2.78
C TRP A 210 33.21 -9.26 2.68
N PHE A 211 32.43 -9.41 1.60
CA PHE A 211 31.87 -10.68 1.15
C PHE A 211 32.54 -11.01 -0.18
N SER A 212 33.30 -12.10 -0.28
CA SER A 212 34.22 -12.31 -1.42
C SER A 212 33.50 -12.39 -2.76
N TYR A 213 32.24 -12.84 -2.73
CA TYR A 213 31.35 -12.97 -3.88
C TYR A 213 30.70 -11.66 -4.34
N ASN A 214 30.74 -10.60 -3.52
CA ASN A 214 30.33 -9.25 -3.91
C ASN A 214 30.90 -8.23 -2.91
N PHE A 215 32.18 -7.84 -3.07
CA PHE A 215 32.87 -7.03 -2.07
C PHE A 215 32.20 -5.67 -1.81
N HIS A 216 31.54 -5.11 -2.84
CA HIS A 216 30.78 -3.86 -2.76
C HIS A 216 29.62 -3.93 -1.74
N ALA A 217 29.10 -5.14 -1.42
CA ALA A 217 27.98 -5.33 -0.51
C ALA A 217 28.31 -5.06 0.98
N TRP A 218 29.56 -4.72 1.33
CA TRP A 218 30.00 -4.40 2.71
C TRP A 218 29.11 -3.37 3.45
N SER A 219 28.41 -2.51 2.71
CA SER A 219 27.49 -1.51 3.28
C SER A 219 26.20 -2.10 3.84
N ILE A 220 25.77 -3.30 3.41
CA ILE A 220 24.46 -3.88 3.77
C ILE A 220 24.36 -4.26 5.26
N PRO A 221 25.38 -4.87 5.90
CA PRO A 221 25.39 -5.07 7.35
C PRO A 221 25.47 -3.74 8.12
N VAL A 222 26.10 -2.70 7.55
CA VAL A 222 26.16 -1.35 8.14
C VAL A 222 24.79 -0.67 8.07
N GLU A 223 24.08 -0.82 6.96
CA GLU A 223 22.68 -0.41 6.78
C GLU A 223 21.75 -1.04 7.82
N PHE A 224 21.91 -2.34 8.09
CA PHE A 224 21.13 -3.01 9.14
C PHE A 224 21.52 -2.56 10.56
N LYS A 225 22.82 -2.40 10.85
CA LYS A 225 23.31 -1.82 12.13
C LYS A 225 22.73 -0.42 12.38
N GLY A 226 22.78 0.46 11.37
CA GLY A 226 22.19 1.80 11.43
C GLY A 226 20.67 1.78 11.60
N SER A 227 19.98 0.87 10.92
CA SER A 227 18.53 0.67 11.07
C SER A 227 18.13 0.35 12.52
N ILE A 228 18.86 -0.53 13.20
CA ILE A 228 18.62 -0.85 14.63
C ILE A 228 18.81 0.39 15.50
N VAL A 229 19.90 1.14 15.32
CA VAL A 229 20.17 2.37 16.09
C VAL A 229 19.01 3.37 15.96
N ILE A 230 18.42 3.49 14.76
CA ILE A 230 17.23 4.34 14.54
C ILE A 230 16.01 3.80 15.27
N TYR A 231 15.63 2.53 15.10
CA TYR A 231 14.44 1.98 15.77
C TYR A 231 14.54 2.04 17.30
N SER A 232 15.72 1.73 17.87
CA SER A 232 15.97 1.85 19.31
C SER A 232 15.93 3.30 19.80
N SER A 233 16.50 4.25 19.04
CA SER A 233 16.48 5.67 19.40
C SER A 233 15.07 6.26 19.34
N LEU A 234 14.27 5.91 18.33
CA LEU A 234 12.88 6.33 18.19
C LEU A 234 12.03 5.84 19.36
N LEU A 235 12.18 4.58 19.76
CA LEU A 235 11.48 4.03 20.92
C LEU A 235 11.90 4.74 22.22
N ALA A 236 13.21 4.89 22.46
CA ALA A 236 13.74 5.56 23.65
C ALA A 236 13.36 7.05 23.74
N PHE A 237 13.30 7.75 22.61
CA PHE A 237 12.98 9.18 22.57
C PHE A 237 11.49 9.48 22.41
N SER A 238 10.65 8.46 22.18
CA SER A 238 9.20 8.61 21.97
C SER A 238 8.50 9.42 23.05
N ARG A 239 8.86 9.22 24.33
CA ARG A 239 8.25 9.89 25.49
C ARG A 239 8.93 11.21 25.87
N LEU A 240 9.96 11.66 25.14
CA LEU A 240 10.69 12.90 25.44
C LEU A 240 9.96 14.12 24.86
N LYS A 241 9.90 15.20 25.64
CA LYS A 241 9.45 16.51 25.15
C LYS A 241 10.36 16.96 23.99
N LYS A 242 9.75 17.40 22.87
CA LYS A 242 10.39 17.91 21.64
C LYS A 242 11.81 18.49 21.80
N ASN A 243 12.02 19.50 22.64
CA ASN A 243 13.33 20.14 22.76
C ASN A 243 14.39 19.22 23.40
N ALA A 244 14.00 18.37 24.35
CA ALA A 244 14.87 17.33 24.89
C ALA A 244 15.13 16.22 23.86
N ARG A 245 14.10 15.81 23.10
CA ARG A 245 14.21 14.86 21.98
C ARG A 245 15.21 15.31 20.92
N LEU A 246 15.15 16.57 20.49
CA LEU A 246 16.12 17.15 19.54
C LEU A 246 17.53 17.22 20.14
N LEU A 247 17.66 17.61 21.42
CA LEU A 247 18.95 17.63 22.13
C LEU A 247 19.57 16.22 22.24
N CYS A 248 18.77 15.19 22.52
CA CYS A 248 19.24 13.80 22.58
C CYS A 248 19.71 13.27 21.21
N GLN A 249 19.06 13.67 20.11
CA GLN A 249 19.51 13.33 18.76
C GLN A 249 20.86 14.00 18.44
N VAL A 250 21.02 15.29 18.74
CA VAL A 250 22.30 16.00 18.58
C VAL A 250 23.38 15.39 19.49
N ALA A 251 23.05 15.03 20.73
CA ALA A 251 23.98 14.38 21.65
C ALA A 251 24.46 13.01 21.15
N LEU A 252 23.58 12.20 20.51
CA LEU A 252 24.00 10.95 19.86
C LEU A 252 24.92 11.20 18.66
N ILE A 253 24.64 12.21 17.82
CA ILE A 253 25.53 12.57 16.70
C ILE A 253 26.91 12.98 17.21
N VAL A 254 26.97 13.82 18.26
CA VAL A 254 28.23 14.23 18.89
C VAL A 254 28.95 13.04 19.51
N TYR A 255 28.25 12.15 20.22
CA TYR A 255 28.82 10.93 20.78
C TYR A 255 29.45 10.04 19.69
N PHE A 256 28.74 9.78 18.60
CA PHE A 256 29.19 8.91 17.50
C PHE A 256 30.25 9.53 16.57
N LEU A 257 30.64 10.80 16.74
CA LEU A 257 31.70 11.46 15.97
C LEU A 257 32.90 11.91 16.82
N TYR A 258 32.69 12.25 18.09
CA TYR A 258 33.70 12.85 18.96
C TYR A 258 34.11 11.96 20.15
N ILE A 259 33.35 10.91 20.47
CA ILE A 259 33.58 10.03 21.63
C ILE A 259 33.79 8.57 21.21
N ALA A 260 32.91 8.03 20.37
CA ALA A 260 32.99 6.68 19.81
C ALA A 260 33.27 6.74 18.30
N ASP A 261 33.94 5.72 17.75
CA ASP A 261 34.05 5.53 16.30
C ASP A 261 32.72 4.99 15.74
N GLY A 262 31.76 5.89 15.59
CA GLY A 262 30.38 5.57 15.22
C GLY A 262 29.90 6.34 13.98
N TRP A 263 30.80 6.73 13.08
CA TRP A 263 30.50 7.65 11.97
C TRP A 263 29.26 7.26 11.14
N PHE A 264 29.02 5.97 10.92
CA PHE A 264 27.82 5.47 10.22
C PHE A 264 26.55 5.66 11.08
N CYS A 265 26.59 5.35 12.38
CA CYS A 265 25.51 5.66 13.32
C CYS A 265 25.20 7.17 13.34
N ALA A 266 26.22 8.03 13.29
CA ALA A 266 26.05 9.47 13.20
C ALA A 266 25.30 9.89 11.93
N MET A 267 25.67 9.34 10.75
CA MET A 267 24.95 9.59 9.49
C MET A 267 23.47 9.20 9.56
N PHE A 268 23.17 8.02 10.13
CA PHE A 268 21.79 7.59 10.34
C PHE A 268 21.03 8.54 11.28
N VAL A 269 21.58 8.86 12.46
CA VAL A 269 20.92 9.74 13.44
C VAL A 269 20.77 11.17 12.89
N ALA A 270 21.70 11.65 12.05
CA ALA A 270 21.56 12.90 11.32
C ALA A 270 20.41 12.87 10.31
N GLY A 271 20.23 11.76 9.58
CA GLY A 271 19.05 11.55 8.74
C GLY A 271 17.74 11.60 9.54
N MET A 272 17.72 10.95 10.71
CA MET A 272 16.57 10.98 11.62
C MET A 272 16.28 12.39 12.17
N LEU A 273 17.32 13.18 12.47
CA LEU A 273 17.21 14.57 12.90
C LEU A 273 16.68 15.47 11.78
N LEU A 274 17.15 15.30 10.53
CA LEU A 274 16.59 16.00 9.38
C LEU A 274 15.10 15.67 9.19
N SER A 275 14.69 14.42 9.44
CA SER A 275 13.29 13.97 9.37
C SER A 275 12.41 14.59 10.46
N ASP A 276 12.91 14.69 11.70
CA ASP A 276 12.21 15.37 12.81
C ASP A 276 12.06 16.88 12.51
N LEU A 277 13.15 17.53 12.07
CA LEU A 277 13.17 18.94 11.71
C LEU A 277 12.26 19.26 10.51
N ASP A 278 12.21 18.41 9.49
CA ASP A 278 11.34 18.60 8.31
C ASP A 278 9.86 18.40 8.62
N LEU A 279 9.53 17.52 9.56
CA LEU A 279 8.16 17.36 10.07
C LEU A 279 7.76 18.54 10.97
N LEU A 280 8.67 19.02 11.84
CA LEU A 280 8.46 20.23 12.63
C LEU A 280 8.34 21.48 11.75
N ALA A 281 9.07 21.56 10.64
CA ALA A 281 8.97 22.65 9.66
C ALA A 281 7.65 22.63 8.89
N ALA A 282 7.09 21.45 8.60
CA ALA A 282 5.79 21.33 7.96
C ALA A 282 4.61 21.74 8.85
N ASN A 283 4.81 21.77 10.17
CA ASN A 283 3.78 22.08 11.17
C ASN A 283 4.04 23.43 11.87
N ASP A 284 4.83 24.32 11.25
CA ASP A 284 5.35 25.61 11.78
C ASP A 284 6.05 25.56 13.15
N ALA A 285 6.28 24.36 13.66
CA ALA A 285 6.83 24.06 14.98
C ALA A 285 8.36 24.11 15.02
N LEU A 286 9.06 24.70 14.05
CA LEU A 286 10.50 24.90 14.13
C LEU A 286 10.88 25.75 15.37
N PRO A 287 11.93 25.36 16.13
CA PRO A 287 12.55 26.24 17.13
C PRO A 287 12.93 27.59 16.53
N HIS A 288 12.66 28.69 17.26
CA HIS A 288 12.77 30.05 16.73
C HIS A 288 14.16 30.38 16.15
N PHE A 289 15.24 29.87 16.76
CA PHE A 289 16.62 30.04 16.30
C PHE A 289 16.96 29.32 14.98
N LEU A 290 16.06 28.49 14.44
CA LEU A 290 16.21 27.82 13.14
C LEU A 290 15.36 28.47 12.02
N ARG A 291 14.63 29.55 12.32
CA ARG A 291 13.84 30.29 11.32
C ARG A 291 14.72 31.29 10.56
N LEU A 292 15.35 30.81 9.50
CA LEU A 292 16.34 31.56 8.69
C LEU A 292 15.73 32.21 7.43
N GLU A 293 14.53 32.78 7.56
CA GLU A 293 13.69 33.25 6.45
C GLU A 293 14.35 34.26 5.49
N PRO A 294 14.96 35.38 5.93
CA PRO A 294 15.42 36.44 5.01
C PRO A 294 16.69 36.12 4.20
N TYR A 295 17.46 35.09 4.57
CA TYR A 295 18.73 34.73 3.89
C TYR A 295 18.75 33.29 3.36
N LYS A 296 17.59 32.62 3.38
CA LYS A 296 17.41 31.18 3.16
C LYS A 296 18.12 30.65 1.91
N GLU A 297 17.94 31.33 0.78
CA GLU A 297 18.49 30.89 -0.52
C GLU A 297 20.03 30.91 -0.52
N HIS A 298 20.66 32.05 -0.17
CA HIS A 298 22.12 32.16 -0.10
C HIS A 298 22.75 31.19 0.90
N ILE A 299 22.08 30.94 2.04
CA ILE A 299 22.52 29.95 3.02
C ILE A 299 22.53 28.55 2.40
N PHE A 300 21.47 28.12 1.73
CA PHE A 300 21.42 26.77 1.15
C PHE A 300 22.34 26.58 -0.06
N TYR A 301 22.59 27.61 -0.88
CA TYR A 301 23.65 27.56 -1.89
C TYR A 301 25.05 27.45 -1.29
N THR A 302 25.32 28.15 -0.17
CA THR A 302 26.60 28.05 0.54
C THR A 302 26.79 26.67 1.17
N ILE A 303 25.74 26.13 1.81
CA ILE A 303 25.69 24.75 2.34
C ILE A 303 25.96 23.72 1.23
N PHE A 304 25.35 23.89 0.05
CA PHE A 304 25.57 23.02 -1.10
C PHE A 304 27.02 23.11 -1.62
N ALA A 305 27.59 24.31 -1.75
CA ALA A 305 28.98 24.47 -2.18
C ALA A 305 29.97 23.81 -1.20
N ILE A 306 29.74 23.96 0.12
CA ILE A 306 30.52 23.28 1.17
C ILE A 306 30.35 21.76 1.08
N SER A 307 29.12 21.27 0.88
CA SER A 307 28.82 19.84 0.70
C SER A 307 29.62 19.23 -0.45
N ILE A 308 29.57 19.86 -1.63
CA ILE A 308 30.27 19.40 -2.84
C ILE A 308 31.80 19.46 -2.69
N TYR A 309 32.34 20.42 -1.94
CA TYR A 309 33.76 20.47 -1.60
C TYR A 309 34.16 19.35 -0.63
N LEU A 310 33.41 19.18 0.46
CA LEU A 310 33.69 18.15 1.48
C LEU A 310 33.50 16.71 0.97
N GLY A 311 32.57 16.51 0.02
CA GLY A 311 32.38 15.24 -0.70
C GLY A 311 33.58 14.84 -1.56
N GLY A 312 34.44 15.79 -1.92
CA GLY A 312 35.68 15.58 -2.67
C GLY A 312 36.93 15.31 -1.83
N VAL A 313 36.78 14.81 -0.59
CA VAL A 313 37.89 14.51 0.34
C VAL A 313 38.87 13.45 -0.21
N PRO A 314 40.20 13.62 -0.03
CA PRO A 314 41.17 12.55 -0.30
C PRO A 314 40.82 11.26 0.44
N ALA A 315 40.97 10.11 -0.22
CA ALA A 315 40.50 8.82 0.27
C ALA A 315 41.59 7.73 0.35
N HIS A 316 42.72 7.96 -0.33
CA HIS A 316 43.79 6.98 -0.59
C HIS A 316 44.57 6.51 0.64
N SER A 317 44.58 7.30 1.70
CA SER A 317 45.29 7.00 2.94
C SER A 317 44.52 7.55 4.12
N SER A 318 44.48 6.80 5.21
CA SER A 318 43.91 7.24 6.49
C SER A 318 44.86 8.13 7.32
N ASP A 319 46.10 8.34 6.86
CA ASP A 319 47.06 9.23 7.55
C ASP A 319 46.75 10.72 7.32
N LEU A 320 46.65 11.48 8.42
CA LEU A 320 46.50 12.92 8.40
C LEU A 320 47.70 13.66 7.77
N SER A 321 48.88 13.03 7.65
CA SER A 321 50.01 13.63 6.93
C SER A 321 49.71 13.83 5.43
N ALA A 322 49.07 12.85 4.78
CA ALA A 322 48.64 12.94 3.38
C ALA A 322 47.54 13.99 3.19
N LEU A 323 46.60 14.09 4.13
CA LEU A 323 45.57 15.14 4.12
C LEU A 323 46.17 16.54 4.32
N ARG A 324 47.23 16.69 5.13
CA ARG A 324 47.95 17.96 5.29
C ARG A 324 48.76 18.35 4.06
N ALA A 325 49.32 17.36 3.36
CA ALA A 325 50.04 17.56 2.10
C ALA A 325 49.10 17.86 0.91
N SER A 326 47.80 17.57 1.04
CA SER A 326 46.79 17.81 0.01
C SER A 326 46.42 19.30 -0.11
N PRO A 327 46.58 19.93 -1.29
CA PRO A 327 46.17 21.32 -1.51
C PRO A 327 44.70 21.56 -1.16
N GLY A 328 44.42 22.64 -0.43
CA GLY A 328 43.07 22.97 0.05
C GLY A 328 42.60 22.23 1.31
N TRP A 329 43.33 21.21 1.78
CA TRP A 329 42.92 20.39 2.93
C TRP A 329 43.72 20.62 4.22
N TYR A 330 44.85 21.34 4.14
CA TYR A 330 45.72 21.64 5.28
C TYR A 330 44.97 22.12 6.54
N TYR A 331 44.18 23.20 6.43
CA TYR A 331 43.43 23.75 7.58
C TYR A 331 42.29 22.84 8.04
N LEU A 332 41.62 22.15 7.12
CA LEU A 332 40.55 21.20 7.46
C LEU A 332 41.09 20.03 8.30
N SER A 333 42.32 19.58 8.05
CA SER A 333 42.95 18.46 8.78
C SER A 333 43.01 18.62 10.31
N PHE A 334 42.89 19.84 10.82
CA PHE A 334 42.86 20.14 12.25
C PHE A 334 41.45 20.04 12.89
N LEU A 335 40.39 19.98 12.07
CA LEU A 335 39.00 19.82 12.53
C LEU A 335 38.62 18.36 12.79
N LYS A 336 39.47 17.40 12.37
CA LYS A 336 39.25 15.96 12.49
C LYS A 336 39.28 15.53 13.97
N PRO A 337 38.19 14.96 14.53
CA PRO A 337 38.15 14.51 15.92
C PRO A 337 38.94 13.21 16.12
N GLN A 338 39.40 12.94 17.35
CA GLN A 338 40.14 11.71 17.64
C GLN A 338 39.36 10.45 17.24
N ALA A 339 38.08 10.37 17.64
CA ALA A 339 37.30 9.14 17.68
C ALA A 339 37.11 8.44 16.34
N VAL A 340 36.67 9.15 15.29
CA VAL A 340 36.51 8.56 13.95
C VAL A 340 37.90 8.30 13.36
N PHE A 341 38.34 7.04 13.24
CA PHE A 341 39.74 6.74 12.91
C PHE A 341 40.13 7.22 11.50
N ASP A 342 39.46 6.70 10.46
CA ASP A 342 39.62 7.15 9.07
C ASP A 342 38.94 8.51 8.88
N TYR A 343 39.73 9.54 8.59
CA TYR A 343 39.27 10.91 8.51
C TYR A 343 38.23 11.14 7.39
N LYS A 344 38.20 10.32 6.33
CA LYS A 344 37.31 10.59 5.19
C LYS A 344 35.85 10.54 5.58
N TRP A 345 35.46 9.59 6.44
CA TRP A 345 34.07 9.46 6.93
C TRP A 345 33.60 10.64 7.77
N PHE A 346 34.50 11.36 8.46
CA PHE A 346 34.15 12.58 9.17
C PHE A 346 33.75 13.72 8.22
N TYR A 347 34.50 13.95 7.15
CA TYR A 347 34.13 14.97 6.15
C TYR A 347 32.93 14.53 5.30
N LEU A 348 32.82 13.23 4.98
CA LEU A 348 31.69 12.69 4.23
C LEU A 348 30.38 12.70 5.04
N PHE A 349 30.43 12.59 6.38
CA PHE A 349 29.27 12.85 7.24
C PHE A 349 28.73 14.27 7.02
N TRP A 350 29.62 15.28 7.11
CA TRP A 350 29.25 16.67 6.87
C TRP A 350 28.81 16.92 5.43
N ALA A 351 29.48 16.32 4.44
CA ALA A 351 29.08 16.42 3.05
C ALA A 351 27.65 15.89 2.83
N ALA A 352 27.32 14.72 3.38
CA ALA A 352 26.03 14.05 3.18
C ALA A 352 24.86 14.79 3.86
N ILE A 353 25.01 15.22 5.13
CA ILE A 353 23.96 15.97 5.84
C ILE A 353 23.70 17.33 5.16
N LEU A 354 24.75 18.01 4.69
CA LEU A 354 24.64 19.29 3.97
C LEU A 354 24.05 19.10 2.55
N LEU A 355 24.29 17.97 1.89
CA LEU A 355 23.67 17.66 0.59
C LEU A 355 22.16 17.45 0.73
N VAL A 356 21.75 16.51 1.60
CA VAL A 356 20.34 16.12 1.75
C VAL A 356 19.48 17.30 2.21
N SER A 357 20.01 18.16 3.10
CA SER A 357 19.30 19.36 3.57
C SER A 357 19.22 20.50 2.54
N SER A 358 20.19 20.65 1.64
CA SER A 358 20.18 21.75 0.66
C SER A 358 19.33 21.48 -0.57
N ILE A 359 19.24 20.24 -1.06
CA ILE A 359 18.52 19.90 -2.31
C ILE A 359 17.06 20.38 -2.29
N ARG A 360 16.34 20.22 -1.18
CA ARG A 360 14.94 20.63 -1.06
C ARG A 360 14.70 22.15 -1.07
N HIS A 361 15.76 22.94 -1.05
CA HIS A 361 15.73 24.41 -1.05
C HIS A 361 16.39 25.04 -2.28
N ILE A 362 16.97 24.24 -3.18
CA ILE A 362 17.56 24.68 -4.45
C ILE A 362 16.66 24.17 -5.60
N PRO A 363 15.80 25.01 -6.21
CA PRO A 363 14.72 24.52 -7.09
C PRO A 363 15.20 23.69 -8.28
N TRP A 364 16.24 24.15 -9.01
CA TRP A 364 16.76 23.43 -10.16
C TRP A 364 17.36 22.06 -9.79
N LEU A 365 17.94 21.95 -8.60
CA LEU A 365 18.59 20.73 -8.10
C LEU A 365 17.53 19.70 -7.64
N LYS A 366 16.47 20.17 -6.97
CA LYS A 366 15.26 19.38 -6.72
C LYS A 366 14.66 18.86 -8.03
N SER A 367 14.44 19.74 -9.01
CA SER A 367 13.90 19.37 -10.32
C SER A 367 14.80 18.39 -11.09
N PHE A 368 16.13 18.49 -10.96
CA PHE A 368 17.06 17.52 -11.54
C PHE A 368 16.83 16.10 -10.99
N PHE A 369 16.72 15.93 -9.66
CA PHE A 369 16.43 14.61 -9.09
C PHE A 369 15.00 14.11 -9.36
N GLU A 370 14.07 15.02 -9.66
CA GLU A 370 12.69 14.68 -10.07
C GLU A 370 12.56 14.33 -11.57
N LEU A 371 13.63 14.43 -12.36
CA LEU A 371 13.64 13.97 -13.76
C LEU A 371 13.36 12.46 -13.87
N ARG A 372 12.60 12.07 -14.91
CA ARG A 372 12.19 10.68 -15.17
C ARG A 372 13.33 9.66 -15.13
N PHE A 373 14.53 10.03 -15.60
CA PHE A 373 15.71 9.15 -15.56
C PHE A 373 16.20 8.90 -14.12
N ASN A 374 16.31 9.96 -13.31
CA ASN A 374 16.71 9.84 -11.91
C ASN A 374 15.65 9.11 -11.08
N GLN A 375 14.36 9.30 -11.39
CA GLN A 375 13.26 8.52 -10.80
C GLN A 375 13.29 7.03 -11.20
N TYR A 376 13.65 6.71 -12.45
CA TYR A 376 13.87 5.33 -12.90
C TYR A 376 15.04 4.67 -12.14
N LEU A 377 16.20 5.35 -12.09
CA LEU A 377 17.34 4.91 -11.29
C LEU A 377 16.94 4.76 -9.82
N GLY A 378 16.09 5.63 -9.29
CA GLY A 378 15.53 5.56 -7.95
C GLY A 378 14.79 4.26 -7.67
N ARG A 379 13.98 3.76 -8.61
CA ARG A 379 13.30 2.45 -8.51
C ARG A 379 14.30 1.30 -8.46
N ILE A 380 15.22 1.22 -9.41
CA ILE A 380 16.15 0.07 -9.52
C ILE A 380 17.40 0.18 -8.62
N SER A 381 17.58 1.31 -7.92
CA SER A 381 18.82 1.69 -7.21
C SER A 381 19.44 0.59 -6.33
N PHE A 382 18.62 -0.15 -5.59
CA PHE A 382 19.11 -1.22 -4.73
C PHE A 382 19.61 -2.43 -5.54
N SER A 383 18.86 -2.87 -6.55
CA SER A 383 19.30 -3.94 -7.45
C SER A 383 20.52 -3.52 -8.28
N LEU A 384 20.59 -2.27 -8.74
CA LEU A 384 21.76 -1.71 -9.43
C LEU A 384 23.01 -1.76 -8.53
N TYR A 385 22.88 -1.39 -7.26
CA TYR A 385 23.93 -1.51 -6.27
C TYR A 385 24.38 -2.97 -6.05
N LEU A 386 23.49 -3.95 -6.16
CA LEU A 386 23.85 -5.37 -6.03
C LEU A 386 24.48 -5.97 -7.30
N VAL A 387 23.97 -5.66 -8.50
CA VAL A 387 24.42 -6.34 -9.74
C VAL A 387 25.65 -5.71 -10.40
N HIS A 388 25.98 -4.44 -10.14
CA HIS A 388 27.09 -3.77 -10.86
C HIS A 388 28.44 -4.46 -10.67
N GLY A 389 28.78 -4.91 -9.46
CA GLY A 389 29.99 -5.68 -9.18
C GLY A 389 30.04 -7.01 -9.96
N PRO A 390 29.05 -7.90 -9.80
CA PRO A 390 28.91 -9.11 -10.60
C PRO A 390 29.07 -8.91 -12.12
N VAL A 391 28.49 -7.84 -12.69
CA VAL A 391 28.62 -7.53 -14.13
C VAL A 391 30.03 -7.03 -14.48
N LEU A 392 30.63 -6.19 -13.62
CA LEU A 392 32.00 -5.70 -13.77
C LEU A 392 33.01 -6.86 -13.76
N TRP A 393 32.89 -7.81 -12.84
CA TRP A 393 33.84 -8.93 -12.71
C TRP A 393 33.66 -10.05 -13.75
N ILE A 394 32.44 -10.30 -14.26
CA ILE A 394 32.25 -11.26 -15.36
C ILE A 394 32.53 -10.63 -16.72
N LEU A 395 31.89 -9.50 -17.04
CA LEU A 395 31.89 -8.92 -18.39
C LEU A 395 32.77 -7.68 -18.52
N GLY A 396 32.78 -6.80 -17.50
CA GLY A 396 33.60 -5.59 -17.52
C GLY A 396 35.09 -5.91 -17.69
N ASP A 397 35.63 -6.73 -16.80
CA ASP A 397 36.98 -7.31 -16.84
C ASP A 397 37.38 -7.77 -18.25
N ARG A 398 36.51 -8.56 -18.89
CA ARG A 398 36.75 -9.14 -20.23
C ARG A 398 36.63 -8.14 -21.37
N LEU A 399 35.72 -7.17 -21.30
CA LEU A 399 35.59 -6.11 -22.31
C LEU A 399 36.74 -5.12 -22.21
N TYR A 400 37.12 -4.73 -21.00
CA TYR A 400 38.27 -3.84 -20.79
C TYR A 400 39.60 -4.50 -21.15
N ALA A 401 39.79 -5.79 -20.84
CA ALA A 401 40.94 -6.57 -21.31
C ALA A 401 41.01 -6.65 -22.85
N ALA A 402 39.85 -6.64 -23.53
CA ALA A 402 39.80 -6.59 -25.00
C ALA A 402 40.08 -5.19 -25.57
N THR A 403 39.75 -4.10 -24.85
CA THR A 403 39.95 -2.71 -25.32
C THR A 403 41.26 -2.05 -24.89
N GLY A 404 42.07 -2.71 -24.04
CA GLY A 404 43.46 -2.30 -23.73
C GLY A 404 43.79 -2.15 -22.24
N TRP A 405 42.95 -2.57 -21.31
CA TRP A 405 43.18 -2.49 -19.87
C TRP A 405 43.41 -3.88 -19.27
N THR A 406 44.67 -4.21 -19.02
CA THR A 406 45.13 -5.60 -18.83
C THR A 406 45.77 -5.80 -17.46
N ARG A 407 45.39 -6.88 -16.77
CA ARG A 407 45.99 -7.35 -15.51
C ARG A 407 46.81 -8.63 -15.76
N GLU A 408 47.78 -8.95 -14.90
CA GLU A 408 48.67 -10.11 -15.10
C GLU A 408 47.90 -11.45 -15.21
N SER A 409 46.82 -11.60 -14.43
CA SER A 409 45.91 -12.77 -14.47
C SER A 409 45.24 -12.98 -15.83
N HIS A 410 45.02 -11.92 -16.62
CA HIS A 410 44.40 -12.01 -17.95
C HIS A 410 45.26 -12.77 -18.95
N ALA A 411 46.60 -12.68 -18.83
CA ALA A 411 47.53 -13.39 -19.70
C ALA A 411 47.53 -14.91 -19.49
N ILE A 412 47.03 -15.37 -18.34
CA ILE A 412 46.96 -16.78 -17.95
C ILE A 412 45.55 -17.34 -18.21
N ASN A 413 44.51 -16.60 -17.80
CA ASN A 413 43.15 -17.12 -17.65
C ASN A 413 42.17 -16.77 -18.79
N LEU A 414 42.53 -15.84 -19.70
CA LEU A 414 41.69 -15.51 -20.86
C LEU A 414 42.13 -16.25 -22.14
N PRO A 415 41.23 -16.49 -23.12
CA PRO A 415 41.59 -17.12 -24.37
C PRO A 415 42.72 -16.38 -25.11
N LYS A 416 43.66 -17.14 -25.67
CA LYS A 416 44.82 -16.59 -26.40
C LYS A 416 44.35 -15.68 -27.55
N GLY A 417 44.75 -14.41 -27.49
CA GLY A 417 44.33 -13.38 -28.46
C GLY A 417 43.03 -12.64 -28.13
N TRP A 418 42.44 -12.85 -26.94
CA TRP A 418 41.34 -12.00 -26.43
C TRP A 418 41.84 -10.66 -25.86
N VAL A 419 42.98 -10.69 -25.18
CA VAL A 419 43.65 -9.48 -24.67
C VAL A 419 44.02 -8.57 -25.85
N ASN A 420 43.70 -7.28 -25.74
CA ASN A 420 43.87 -6.24 -26.77
C ASN A 420 43.19 -6.57 -28.13
N ARG A 421 42.19 -7.46 -28.15
CA ARG A 421 41.50 -7.89 -29.39
C ARG A 421 40.86 -6.74 -30.17
N PHE A 422 40.46 -5.69 -29.49
CA PHE A 422 39.86 -4.47 -30.02
C PHE A 422 40.51 -3.25 -29.35
N GLU A 423 41.84 -3.16 -29.35
CA GLU A 423 42.59 -2.09 -28.68
C GLU A 423 42.10 -0.69 -29.10
N LEU A 424 41.72 0.12 -28.12
CA LEU A 424 41.18 1.46 -28.30
C LEU A 424 42.14 2.51 -27.73
N PRO A 425 42.19 3.72 -28.31
CA PRO A 425 43.13 4.74 -27.88
C PRO A 425 42.80 5.27 -26.47
N LYS A 426 43.79 5.26 -25.59
CA LYS A 426 43.75 5.88 -24.25
C LYS A 426 44.00 7.39 -24.30
N THR A 427 43.39 8.07 -25.28
CA THR A 427 43.63 9.49 -25.57
C THR A 427 42.44 10.33 -25.14
N GLY A 428 42.63 11.18 -24.13
CA GLY A 428 41.59 12.11 -23.67
C GLY A 428 41.96 12.74 -22.33
N PRO A 429 41.01 13.42 -21.67
CA PRO A 429 41.06 13.67 -20.24
C PRO A 429 40.99 12.33 -19.49
N LEU A 430 41.72 12.23 -18.37
CA LEU A 430 41.67 11.07 -17.46
C LEU A 430 40.23 10.79 -17.00
N GLY A 431 39.75 9.55 -17.15
CA GLY A 431 38.38 9.13 -16.87
C GLY A 431 37.39 9.33 -18.03
N LEU A 432 37.85 9.80 -19.19
CA LEU A 432 37.05 10.05 -20.39
C LEU A 432 37.69 9.46 -21.67
N GLU A 433 38.58 8.50 -21.51
CA GLU A 433 39.24 7.79 -22.60
C GLU A 433 38.26 6.97 -23.46
N PRO A 434 38.37 6.99 -24.81
CA PRO A 434 37.55 6.14 -25.68
C PRO A 434 37.59 4.64 -25.33
N SER A 435 38.73 4.14 -24.87
CA SER A 435 38.93 2.76 -24.40
C SER A 435 38.17 2.40 -23.13
N PHE A 436 37.72 3.40 -22.36
CA PHE A 436 36.91 3.28 -21.15
C PHE A 436 35.43 3.57 -21.42
N LEU A 437 35.14 4.62 -22.23
CA LEU A 437 33.78 5.03 -22.56
C LEU A 437 33.06 4.08 -23.54
N LEU A 438 33.74 3.51 -24.53
CA LEU A 438 33.08 2.65 -25.52
C LEU A 438 32.57 1.29 -24.95
N PRO A 439 33.28 0.61 -24.02
CA PRO A 439 32.71 -0.52 -23.27
C PRO A 439 31.37 -0.23 -22.58
N HIS A 440 31.13 1.01 -22.14
CA HIS A 440 29.87 1.39 -21.49
C HIS A 440 28.65 1.35 -22.42
N LEU A 441 28.83 1.36 -23.75
CA LEU A 441 27.74 1.12 -24.70
C LEU A 441 27.14 -0.30 -24.57
N ILE A 442 27.87 -1.25 -23.98
CA ILE A 442 27.41 -2.60 -23.66
C ILE A 442 27.15 -2.73 -22.15
N LEU A 443 28.11 -2.33 -21.31
CA LEU A 443 28.06 -2.55 -19.86
C LEU A 443 26.90 -1.81 -19.18
N LEU A 444 26.66 -0.54 -19.50
CA LEU A 444 25.64 0.24 -18.80
C LEU A 444 24.22 -0.23 -19.17
N PRO A 445 23.82 -0.40 -20.45
CA PRO A 445 22.51 -0.95 -20.79
C PRO A 445 22.27 -2.35 -20.21
N LEU A 446 23.28 -3.23 -20.23
CA LEU A 446 23.17 -4.57 -19.64
C LEU A 446 22.98 -4.51 -18.13
N THR A 447 23.75 -3.68 -17.43
CA THR A 447 23.66 -3.55 -15.97
C THR A 447 22.31 -2.97 -15.54
N LEU A 448 21.78 -1.97 -16.25
CA LEU A 448 20.45 -1.41 -15.97
C LEU A 448 19.33 -2.43 -16.23
N TRP A 449 19.45 -3.26 -17.27
CA TRP A 449 18.49 -4.32 -17.58
C TRP A 449 18.52 -5.46 -16.56
N LEU A 450 19.71 -5.93 -16.17
CA LEU A 450 19.87 -6.94 -15.11
C LEU A 450 19.43 -6.40 -13.74
N ALA A 451 19.66 -5.12 -13.46
CA ALA A 451 19.13 -4.46 -12.27
C ALA A 451 17.59 -4.46 -12.27
N GLU A 452 16.96 -4.12 -13.40
CA GLU A 452 15.49 -4.17 -13.52
C GLU A 452 14.92 -5.59 -13.32
N ILE A 453 15.57 -6.61 -13.89
CA ILE A 453 15.19 -8.02 -13.67
C ILE A 453 15.33 -8.39 -12.18
N ALA A 454 16.45 -8.04 -11.54
CA ALA A 454 16.66 -8.29 -10.11
C ALA A 454 15.71 -7.48 -9.21
N THR A 455 15.24 -6.30 -9.64
CA THR A 455 14.19 -5.54 -8.95
C THR A 455 12.86 -6.28 -9.01
N LYS A 456 12.44 -6.76 -10.19
CA LYS A 456 11.21 -7.55 -10.38
C LYS A 456 11.25 -8.92 -9.68
N LEU A 457 12.41 -9.58 -9.64
CA LEU A 457 12.57 -10.92 -9.07
C LEU A 457 12.83 -10.95 -7.57
N PHE A 458 13.60 -10.00 -7.03
CA PHE A 458 14.15 -10.10 -5.67
C PHE A 458 13.77 -8.93 -4.77
N ASP A 459 13.95 -7.66 -5.17
CA ASP A 459 13.61 -6.51 -4.30
C ASP A 459 12.08 -6.40 -4.13
N GLU A 460 11.31 -6.27 -5.22
CA GLU A 460 9.85 -6.10 -5.16
C GLU A 460 9.15 -7.30 -4.47
N PRO A 461 9.47 -8.58 -4.74
CA PRO A 461 8.88 -9.71 -4.01
C PRO A 461 9.33 -9.85 -2.54
N SER A 462 10.49 -9.28 -2.16
CA SER A 462 10.89 -9.20 -0.75
C SER A 462 10.01 -8.23 0.05
N LEU A 463 9.34 -7.28 -0.62
CA LEU A 463 8.30 -6.46 0.01
C LEU A 463 7.05 -7.30 0.29
N THR A 464 6.58 -8.06 -0.69
CA THR A 464 5.32 -8.82 -0.61
C THR A 464 5.39 -10.01 0.34
N THR A 465 6.48 -10.79 0.31
CA THR A 465 6.68 -11.89 1.29
C THR A 465 6.79 -11.36 2.73
N SER A 466 7.27 -10.13 2.91
CA SER A 466 7.33 -9.45 4.20
C SER A 466 5.98 -8.91 4.72
N LEU A 467 4.93 -8.97 3.89
CA LEU A 467 3.53 -8.72 4.26
C LEU A 467 2.75 -10.03 4.53
N GLY A 468 3.22 -11.17 4.02
CA GLY A 468 2.55 -12.48 4.14
C GLY A 468 2.99 -13.33 5.35
N LEU A 469 3.89 -12.84 6.19
CA LEU A 469 4.29 -13.51 7.44
C LEU A 469 3.50 -12.91 8.61
N PRO A 470 2.54 -13.64 9.21
CA PRO A 470 1.84 -13.16 10.39
C PRO A 470 2.80 -13.12 11.58
N THR A 471 3.16 -11.92 12.02
CA THR A 471 3.86 -11.72 13.30
C THR A 471 2.84 -11.75 14.45
N THR A 472 2.15 -12.88 14.60
CA THR A 472 1.33 -13.15 15.79
C THR A 472 2.25 -13.23 17.01
N PRO A 473 1.89 -12.60 18.14
CA PRO A 473 2.65 -12.75 19.37
C PRO A 473 2.49 -14.18 19.91
N LEU A 474 3.60 -14.91 20.03
CA LEU A 474 3.62 -16.22 20.67
C LEU A 474 3.43 -16.09 22.18
N LEU A 475 2.17 -16.17 22.62
CA LEU A 475 1.75 -16.26 24.03
C LEU A 475 0.75 -17.41 24.24
N THR A 476 1.18 -18.62 23.90
CA THR A 476 0.81 -19.86 24.59
C THR A 476 1.58 -19.89 25.93
N ASP A 477 1.02 -20.17 27.11
CA ASP A 477 -0.20 -20.91 27.45
C ASP A 477 -0.90 -20.41 28.74
N HIS A 478 -2.08 -20.97 29.01
CA HIS A 478 -2.86 -20.74 30.22
C HIS A 478 -2.18 -21.24 31.51
N VAL A 479 -2.26 -20.43 32.58
CA VAL A 479 -2.50 -20.93 33.94
C VAL A 479 -3.63 -20.09 34.55
N GLY A 480 -4.67 -20.76 35.05
CA GLY A 480 -5.86 -20.11 35.62
C GLY A 480 -5.64 -19.43 36.98
N PRO A 481 -6.66 -18.72 37.49
CA PRO A 481 -6.51 -17.81 38.63
C PRO A 481 -6.37 -18.52 39.97
N ARG A 482 -5.58 -17.93 40.86
CA ARG A 482 -5.82 -17.95 42.32
C ARG A 482 -5.65 -16.54 42.87
N GLU A 483 -6.59 -16.16 43.72
CA GLU A 483 -6.63 -14.86 44.37
C GLU A 483 -5.46 -14.70 45.35
N THR A 484 -4.88 -13.51 45.43
CA THR A 484 -4.53 -12.90 46.73
C THR A 484 -4.37 -11.39 46.58
N SER A 485 -4.78 -10.66 47.62
CA SER A 485 -4.72 -9.21 47.65
C SER A 485 -3.31 -8.66 47.86
N CYS A 486 -2.98 -7.59 47.13
CA CYS A 486 -2.75 -6.26 47.72
C CYS A 486 -2.26 -5.28 46.64
N GLY A 487 -2.80 -4.06 46.64
CA GLY A 487 -2.15 -2.92 46.01
C GLY A 487 -1.43 -2.06 47.05
N MET A 488 -0.47 -1.24 46.64
CA MET A 488 -0.31 0.12 47.19
C MET A 488 0.61 1.02 46.36
N ASP A 489 0.51 2.32 46.67
CA ASP A 489 1.07 3.47 45.96
C ASP A 489 2.59 3.52 45.77
N TRP A 490 2.96 4.29 44.73
CA TRP A 490 4.28 4.88 44.57
C TRP A 490 4.59 5.94 45.65
N ARG A 491 5.69 5.77 46.42
CA ARG A 491 6.57 6.88 46.83
C ARG A 491 8.06 6.45 46.88
N PRO A 492 9.01 7.32 46.52
CA PRO A 492 10.44 7.01 46.49
C PRO A 492 11.11 7.17 47.85
N PHE A 493 12.26 6.51 48.07
CA PHE A 493 13.08 6.68 49.27
C PHE A 493 14.52 7.13 48.98
N ARG A 494 15.08 7.88 49.94
CA ARG A 494 16.45 8.41 49.92
C ARG A 494 17.45 7.43 50.53
N ALA A 495 18.73 7.63 50.21
CA ALA A 495 19.85 6.91 50.82
C ALA A 495 20.17 7.40 52.25
N GLY A 496 20.88 6.56 53.02
CA GLY A 496 21.75 6.99 54.12
C GLY A 496 21.67 6.16 55.41
N ASN A 497 22.77 5.47 55.74
CA ASN A 497 23.11 4.83 57.03
C ASN A 497 22.18 3.69 57.53
N GLY A 498 22.62 2.74 58.34
CA GLY A 498 24.01 2.38 58.68
C GLY A 498 24.18 1.63 60.01
N GLY A 499 24.91 0.51 60.00
CA GLY A 499 25.70 0.01 61.15
C GLY A 499 25.13 -1.13 62.01
N SER A 500 26.02 -2.07 62.36
CA SER A 500 25.94 -3.11 63.42
C SER A 500 24.83 -4.19 63.34
N GLY A 501 25.09 -5.46 63.72
CA GLY A 501 26.38 -6.10 64.00
C GLY A 501 26.29 -7.45 64.74
N GLY A 502 27.23 -8.36 64.45
CA GLY A 502 27.51 -9.60 65.22
C GLY A 502 26.66 -10.84 64.85
N GLY A 503 27.23 -12.06 64.74
CA GLY A 503 28.65 -12.42 64.71
C GLY A 503 28.96 -13.94 64.77
N HIS A 504 30.16 -14.31 64.30
CA HIS A 504 30.92 -15.57 64.54
C HIS A 504 30.33 -16.92 64.04
N THR A 505 31.08 -17.94 63.57
CA THR A 505 32.47 -18.19 63.05
C THR A 505 32.46 -19.63 62.44
N TYR A 506 33.36 -20.16 61.61
CA TYR A 506 34.68 -19.87 60.98
C TYR A 506 34.70 -20.58 59.59
N GLY A 507 35.71 -20.54 58.70
CA GLY A 507 37.04 -19.90 58.66
C GLY A 507 38.09 -20.78 57.95
N LYS A 508 39.14 -20.15 57.36
CA LYS A 508 40.23 -20.73 56.50
C LYS A 508 39.82 -21.13 55.06
N ASP A 509 40.68 -21.05 54.04
CA ASP A 509 42.10 -20.59 53.94
C ASP A 509 42.38 -20.05 52.50
N ARG A 510 43.23 -19.00 52.37
CA ARG A 510 44.05 -18.52 51.19
C ARG A 510 43.41 -18.34 49.78
N GLY A 511 43.83 -17.40 48.93
CA GLY A 511 44.71 -16.23 49.10
C GLY A 511 45.50 -15.82 47.83
N LYS A 512 45.31 -14.58 47.33
CA LYS A 512 45.98 -13.88 46.19
C LYS A 512 45.66 -14.45 44.78
N ALA A 513 45.44 -13.72 43.67
CA ALA A 513 45.50 -12.30 43.23
C ALA A 513 46.67 -11.92 42.27
N TRP A 514 46.31 -11.08 41.28
CA TRP A 514 47.12 -10.33 40.29
C TRP A 514 47.40 -10.93 38.89
N LEU A 515 47.53 -9.98 37.96
CA LEU A 515 48.06 -9.90 36.58
C LEU A 515 48.85 -11.11 36.02
N GLY A 516 48.85 -11.41 34.72
CA GLY A 516 48.29 -10.71 33.56
C GLY A 516 49.36 -10.02 32.70
N GLU A 517 49.71 -10.59 31.54
CA GLU A 517 50.67 -10.03 30.58
C GLU A 517 50.43 -10.58 29.15
N SER A 518 51.04 -9.95 28.15
CA SER A 518 50.93 -10.26 26.71
C SER A 518 52.20 -10.97 26.18
N PHE A 519 52.13 -11.66 25.03
CA PHE A 519 53.01 -11.38 23.85
C PHE A 519 52.83 -12.36 22.65
N SER A 520 53.32 -11.89 21.49
CA SER A 520 53.94 -12.61 20.35
C SER A 520 53.22 -13.73 19.57
N THR A 521 53.01 -13.41 18.30
CA THR A 521 53.07 -14.23 17.07
C THR A 521 54.19 -15.30 16.98
N SER A 522 53.94 -16.37 16.23
CA SER A 522 54.96 -17.14 15.47
C SER A 522 54.34 -17.85 14.23
N GLU A 523 55.18 -18.34 13.32
CA GLU A 523 54.82 -18.80 11.95
C GLU A 523 54.94 -20.34 11.74
N TYR A 524 55.01 -20.78 10.47
CA TYR A 524 55.30 -22.14 9.94
C TYR A 524 54.17 -23.21 9.96
N SER A 525 54.19 -24.28 9.12
CA SER A 525 54.60 -24.45 7.70
C SER A 525 54.18 -25.85 7.16
N GLN A 526 54.23 -26.00 5.83
CA GLN A 526 53.91 -27.13 4.92
C GLN A 526 54.22 -28.60 5.34
N GLN A 527 53.41 -29.55 4.84
CA GLN A 527 53.71 -30.87 4.18
C GLN A 527 52.63 -31.94 4.49
N LYS A 528 52.53 -33.14 3.84
CA LYS A 528 52.45 -33.58 2.41
C LYS A 528 52.09 -35.11 2.40
N SER A 529 51.73 -35.68 1.24
CA SER A 529 51.58 -37.14 0.89
C SER A 529 50.42 -38.02 1.45
N GLY A 530 49.86 -38.88 0.58
CA GLY A 530 49.11 -40.14 0.88
C GLY A 530 49.98 -41.37 0.51
N PRO A 531 49.51 -42.47 -0.15
CA PRO A 531 48.16 -42.88 -0.61
C PRO A 531 47.79 -44.38 -0.35
N GLU A 532 46.63 -44.88 -0.85
CA GLU A 532 46.25 -46.29 -1.21
C GLU A 532 44.77 -46.24 -1.74
N HIS A 533 44.22 -46.93 -2.77
CA HIS A 533 44.25 -48.32 -3.32
C HIS A 533 43.60 -49.36 -2.37
N GLU A 534 42.67 -50.28 -2.73
CA GLU A 534 42.14 -50.90 -3.98
C GLU A 534 40.59 -51.10 -3.89
N ASN A 535 39.91 -52.06 -4.56
CA ASN A 535 39.42 -52.16 -5.96
C ASN A 535 38.27 -53.26 -6.02
N GLU A 536 37.69 -53.59 -7.20
CA GLU A 536 36.73 -54.73 -7.46
C GLU A 536 35.27 -54.56 -6.92
N ASN A 537 34.13 -54.87 -7.61
CA ASN A 537 33.59 -56.04 -8.40
C ASN A 537 32.92 -57.13 -7.50
N GLU A 538 31.82 -57.84 -7.85
CA GLU A 538 30.89 -57.86 -9.02
C GLU A 538 29.51 -58.54 -8.72
N LEU A 539 28.51 -58.33 -9.61
CA LEU A 539 27.36 -59.18 -10.07
C LEU A 539 26.42 -60.08 -9.17
N GLN A 540 25.12 -60.06 -9.55
CA GLN A 540 24.07 -61.14 -9.51
C GLN A 540 23.52 -61.65 -8.14
N SER A 541 22.29 -62.19 -7.98
CA SER A 541 21.10 -62.49 -8.84
C SER A 541 19.78 -62.21 -8.03
N SER A 542 18.52 -62.64 -8.24
CA SER A 542 17.77 -63.59 -9.12
C SER A 542 16.27 -63.12 -9.21
N SER A 543 15.42 -63.39 -10.23
CA SER A 543 14.61 -64.60 -10.59
C SER A 543 13.39 -64.90 -9.68
N ILE A 544 12.19 -65.38 -10.11
CA ILE A 544 11.50 -65.57 -11.42
C ILE A 544 9.98 -65.93 -11.20
N LEU A 545 9.15 -66.09 -12.27
CA LEU A 545 7.69 -66.46 -12.36
C LEU A 545 6.68 -65.30 -12.08
N SER A 546 5.62 -64.96 -12.85
CA SER A 546 4.65 -65.64 -13.78
C SER A 546 3.49 -66.37 -13.07
N HIS A 547 2.24 -66.47 -13.55
CA HIS A 547 1.54 -66.24 -14.85
C HIS A 547 0.11 -65.65 -14.54
N ASP A 548 -0.79 -65.19 -15.43
CA ASP A 548 -0.88 -65.02 -16.91
C ASP A 548 -1.80 -63.78 -17.22
N GLY A 549 -2.41 -63.50 -18.39
CA GLY A 549 -2.49 -64.19 -19.69
C GLY A 549 -3.15 -63.34 -20.79
N LEU A 550 -3.08 -63.80 -22.05
CA LEU A 550 -3.39 -63.02 -23.27
C LEU A 550 -4.85 -63.11 -23.76
N MET A 551 -5.36 -62.06 -24.43
CA MET A 551 -5.58 -62.08 -25.90
C MET A 551 -6.08 -60.75 -26.50
N SER A 552 -5.97 -60.58 -27.82
CA SER A 552 -6.30 -59.33 -28.53
C SER A 552 -6.58 -59.56 -30.02
N ILE A 553 -7.64 -58.92 -30.58
CA ILE A 553 -7.79 -58.51 -32.01
C ILE A 553 -8.01 -59.73 -32.99
N PRO A 554 -8.56 -59.64 -34.25
CA PRO A 554 -9.13 -58.55 -35.06
C PRO A 554 -10.65 -58.77 -35.45
N PRO A 555 -11.17 -58.74 -36.72
CA PRO A 555 -11.85 -57.55 -37.28
C PRO A 555 -13.15 -57.74 -38.13
N LEU A 556 -13.66 -56.60 -38.63
CA LEU A 556 -14.25 -56.33 -39.98
C LEU A 556 -15.74 -56.57 -40.32
N SER A 557 -16.20 -55.69 -41.23
CA SER A 557 -17.21 -55.84 -42.31
C SER A 557 -18.71 -55.54 -42.07
N SER A 558 -19.25 -54.72 -43.01
CA SER A 558 -20.63 -54.72 -43.59
C SER A 558 -21.87 -54.48 -42.69
N SER A 559 -22.97 -53.90 -43.19
CA SER A 559 -23.27 -53.19 -44.47
C SER A 559 -24.63 -52.46 -44.37
N GLU A 560 -25.00 -51.70 -45.42
CA GLU A 560 -26.37 -51.52 -45.96
C GLU A 560 -27.45 -50.86 -45.05
N ASN A 561 -27.94 -49.67 -45.40
CA ASN A 561 -29.06 -49.35 -46.33
C ASN A 561 -30.44 -49.34 -45.63
N ASP A 562 -31.42 -48.53 -46.04
CA ASP A 562 -31.47 -47.57 -47.16
C ASP A 562 -31.66 -46.10 -46.66
N ASP A 563 -32.57 -45.18 -47.03
CA ASP A 563 -33.78 -45.15 -47.89
C ASP A 563 -34.10 -43.69 -48.33
N GLU A 564 -35.10 -43.50 -49.20
CA GLU A 564 -35.46 -42.25 -49.92
C GLU A 564 -36.22 -41.21 -49.03
N ASP A 565 -36.34 -39.90 -49.36
CA ASP A 565 -37.07 -39.36 -50.52
C ASP A 565 -36.74 -37.86 -50.84
N THR A 566 -36.91 -37.45 -52.11
CA THR A 566 -36.78 -36.06 -52.62
C THR A 566 -37.67 -35.83 -53.85
N PRO A 567 -38.07 -34.58 -54.19
CA PRO A 567 -37.62 -34.07 -55.50
C PRO A 567 -37.43 -32.54 -55.67
N ASN A 568 -36.30 -32.19 -56.30
CA ASN A 568 -36.01 -31.17 -57.34
C ASN A 568 -36.96 -29.99 -57.68
N GLY A 569 -36.34 -28.84 -58.02
CA GLY A 569 -36.91 -27.75 -58.85
C GLY A 569 -36.27 -26.36 -58.59
N SER A 570 -35.03 -26.07 -58.98
CA SER A 570 -34.54 -25.65 -60.33
C SER A 570 -34.65 -24.14 -60.66
N ASP A 571 -33.50 -23.46 -60.58
CA ASP A 571 -32.95 -22.39 -61.47
C ASP A 571 -33.83 -21.20 -61.94
N ASN A 572 -33.52 -19.96 -61.50
CA ASN A 572 -32.59 -19.04 -62.21
C ASN A 572 -32.63 -17.53 -61.78
N ASN A 573 -31.48 -16.86 -61.97
CA ASN A 573 -31.23 -15.43 -62.22
C ASN A 573 -31.59 -14.34 -61.17
N ASP A 574 -30.53 -13.80 -60.55
CA ASP A 574 -30.09 -12.38 -60.50
C ASP A 574 -31.03 -11.20 -60.13
N ILE A 575 -30.40 -10.18 -59.51
CA ILE A 575 -30.88 -8.81 -59.16
C ILE A 575 -32.02 -8.84 -58.10
N GLU A 576 -31.94 -8.24 -56.90
CA GLU A 576 -31.44 -6.92 -56.47
C GLU A 576 -30.70 -6.93 -55.11
N ALA A 577 -30.25 -5.76 -54.66
CA ALA A 577 -29.50 -5.57 -53.41
C ALA A 577 -30.23 -4.67 -52.40
N ILE A 578 -30.02 -4.94 -51.11
CA ILE A 578 -30.37 -4.09 -49.95
C ILE A 578 -31.88 -3.87 -49.76
N THR A 579 -32.51 -4.76 -48.99
CA THR A 579 -33.78 -4.46 -48.28
C THR A 579 -33.49 -4.16 -46.81
N SER A 580 -33.79 -2.92 -46.41
CA SER A 580 -33.90 -2.52 -45.00
C SER A 580 -35.21 -3.01 -44.39
N SER A 581 -35.18 -3.55 -43.18
CA SER A 581 -36.38 -3.81 -42.37
C SER A 581 -36.11 -3.47 -40.91
N ASP A 582 -36.63 -2.33 -40.46
CA ASP A 582 -36.53 -1.92 -39.05
C ASP A 582 -37.25 -2.91 -38.13
N THR A 583 -36.50 -3.59 -37.26
CA THR A 583 -37.10 -4.23 -36.08
C THR A 583 -37.35 -3.14 -35.03
N LEU A 584 -38.60 -2.67 -35.01
CA LEU A 584 -39.12 -1.64 -34.11
C LEU A 584 -38.59 -1.80 -32.68
N SER A 585 -37.96 -0.76 -32.14
CA SER A 585 -37.50 -0.75 -30.75
C SER A 585 -38.69 -0.91 -29.79
N THR A 586 -38.56 -1.82 -28.82
CA THR A 586 -39.52 -1.93 -27.72
C THR A 586 -39.46 -0.64 -26.92
N ILE A 587 -40.53 0.14 -26.96
CA ILE A 587 -40.63 1.40 -26.19
C ILE A 587 -40.59 1.04 -24.70
N ASP A 588 -39.67 1.67 -23.95
CA ASP A 588 -39.57 1.57 -22.49
C ASP A 588 -40.79 2.24 -21.82
N ILE A 589 -41.95 1.59 -21.88
CA ILE A 589 -43.18 2.05 -21.21
C ILE A 589 -43.07 1.66 -19.72
N PRO A 590 -43.04 2.63 -18.78
CA PRO A 590 -42.95 2.32 -17.36
C PRO A 590 -44.21 1.56 -16.90
N PRO A 591 -44.09 0.63 -15.93
CA PRO A 591 -45.24 -0.07 -15.41
C PRO A 591 -46.27 0.90 -14.81
N PRO A 592 -47.58 0.82 -15.13
CA PRO A 592 -48.58 1.77 -14.62
C PRO A 592 -48.76 1.72 -13.10
N THR A 593 -48.22 0.69 -12.45
CA THR A 593 -48.12 0.55 -10.99
C THR A 593 -47.07 1.46 -10.34
N HIS A 594 -46.18 2.08 -11.12
CA HIS A 594 -45.03 2.86 -10.61
C HIS A 594 -45.22 4.38 -10.79
N ARG A 595 -44.34 5.17 -10.16
CA ARG A 595 -44.18 6.62 -10.35
C ARG A 595 -42.81 6.87 -10.99
N GLU A 596 -42.79 7.21 -12.27
CA GLU A 596 -41.52 7.49 -12.98
C GLU A 596 -40.94 8.87 -12.61
N ILE A 597 -39.60 8.93 -12.53
CA ILE A 597 -38.79 10.13 -12.31
C ILE A 597 -37.70 10.25 -13.38
N PHE A 598 -37.32 11.48 -13.70
CA PHE A 598 -36.49 11.86 -14.84
C PHE A 598 -35.32 12.74 -14.41
N SER A 599 -34.14 12.57 -15.00
CA SER A 599 -32.97 13.41 -14.69
C SER A 599 -33.17 14.85 -15.17
N LEU A 600 -32.60 15.79 -14.42
CA LEU A 600 -32.52 17.20 -14.79
C LEU A 600 -31.19 17.56 -15.50
N SER A 601 -30.18 16.69 -15.44
CA SER A 601 -28.86 16.92 -16.07
C SER A 601 -28.66 16.20 -17.40
N THR A 602 -29.30 15.06 -17.65
CA THR A 602 -29.07 14.29 -18.88
C THR A 602 -29.95 14.80 -20.05
N PRO A 603 -29.40 14.94 -21.29
CA PRO A 603 -30.19 15.35 -22.45
C PRO A 603 -31.31 14.38 -22.83
N ASN A 604 -31.16 13.10 -22.47
CA ASN A 604 -32.11 12.02 -22.71
C ASN A 604 -33.06 11.75 -21.52
N ALA A 605 -32.98 12.56 -20.45
CA ALA A 605 -33.73 12.44 -19.20
C ALA A 605 -33.56 11.10 -18.43
N LYS A 606 -32.68 10.19 -18.88
CA LYS A 606 -32.33 8.93 -18.19
C LYS A 606 -31.37 9.21 -17.03
N TYR A 607 -31.10 8.21 -16.20
CA TYR A 607 -30.03 8.30 -15.21
C TYR A 607 -28.63 8.41 -15.86
N PHE A 608 -27.65 8.88 -15.09
CA PHE A 608 -26.23 8.93 -15.48
C PHE A 608 -25.42 7.82 -14.81
N THR A 609 -24.34 7.37 -15.45
CA THR A 609 -23.38 6.41 -14.87
C THR A 609 -22.30 7.13 -14.05
N ILE A 610 -21.67 6.42 -13.11
CA ILE A 610 -20.57 6.95 -12.28
C ILE A 610 -19.26 6.24 -12.65
N ASP A 611 -18.28 7.00 -13.15
CA ASP A 611 -17.03 6.45 -13.67
C ASP A 611 -15.84 6.68 -12.74
N PHE A 612 -15.47 5.62 -12.02
CA PHE A 612 -14.27 5.55 -11.16
C PHE A 612 -12.96 5.23 -11.93
N GLY A 613 -13.04 5.08 -13.26
CA GLY A 613 -11.92 4.79 -14.15
C GLY A 613 -11.77 3.29 -14.48
N PRO A 614 -11.16 2.96 -15.64
CA PRO A 614 -11.23 1.63 -16.28
C PRO A 614 -10.43 0.51 -15.60
N SER A 615 -10.11 0.65 -14.31
CA SER A 615 -9.42 -0.35 -13.49
C SER A 615 -10.19 -0.69 -12.19
N TYR A 616 -11.38 -0.10 -12.01
CA TYR A 616 -12.17 -0.22 -10.79
C TYR A 616 -13.62 -0.58 -11.14
N GLN A 617 -14.00 -1.83 -10.86
CA GLN A 617 -15.41 -2.18 -10.77
C GLN A 617 -15.91 -1.76 -9.38
N THR A 618 -17.10 -1.15 -9.33
CA THR A 618 -17.68 -0.59 -8.11
C THR A 618 -19.16 -0.94 -7.99
N ILE A 619 -19.65 -0.94 -6.75
CA ILE A 619 -21.05 -1.11 -6.35
C ILE A 619 -21.35 -0.11 -5.21
N ASN A 620 -22.61 -0.03 -4.77
CA ASN A 620 -23.04 0.78 -3.62
C ASN A 620 -22.54 2.24 -3.60
N PRO A 621 -22.93 3.07 -4.58
CA PRO A 621 -22.38 4.41 -4.72
C PRO A 621 -23.02 5.45 -3.79
N ASN A 622 -22.27 6.52 -3.59
CA ASN A 622 -22.65 7.72 -2.86
C ASN A 622 -22.19 8.95 -3.64
N ILE A 623 -22.98 10.03 -3.55
CA ILE A 623 -22.68 11.34 -4.13
C ILE A 623 -22.97 12.37 -3.06
N ILE A 624 -22.02 13.23 -2.70
CA ILE A 624 -22.26 14.42 -1.88
C ILE A 624 -21.62 15.66 -2.54
N PRO A 625 -22.17 16.88 -2.38
CA PRO A 625 -21.56 18.08 -2.92
C PRO A 625 -20.21 18.39 -2.27
N HIS A 626 -19.23 18.82 -3.07
CA HIS A 626 -17.90 19.19 -2.59
C HIS A 626 -17.98 20.47 -1.73
N PRO A 627 -17.31 20.56 -0.56
CA PRO A 627 -17.49 21.66 0.40
C PRO A 627 -17.12 23.05 -0.12
N SER A 628 -16.24 23.14 -1.12
CA SER A 628 -15.67 24.42 -1.60
C SER A 628 -15.71 24.62 -3.12
N LEU A 629 -16.09 23.61 -3.89
CA LEU A 629 -16.08 23.66 -5.36
C LEU A 629 -17.52 23.60 -5.88
N ASN A 630 -17.80 24.38 -6.92
CA ASN A 630 -19.06 24.30 -7.64
C ASN A 630 -19.00 23.15 -8.65
N ASP A 631 -20.17 22.59 -8.98
CA ASP A 631 -20.35 21.60 -10.05
C ASP A 631 -19.41 20.38 -9.96
N THR A 632 -19.00 20.07 -8.72
CA THR A 632 -18.08 19.01 -8.31
C THR A 632 -18.66 18.30 -7.09
N TRP A 633 -18.60 16.97 -7.09
CA TRP A 633 -19.17 16.12 -6.04
C TRP A 633 -18.13 15.11 -5.58
N ILE A 634 -18.07 14.87 -4.27
CA ILE A 634 -17.28 13.77 -3.71
C ILE A 634 -18.13 12.52 -3.88
N VAL A 635 -17.59 11.54 -4.60
CA VAL A 635 -18.25 10.24 -4.81
C VAL A 635 -17.50 9.13 -4.10
N VAL A 636 -18.25 8.23 -3.45
CA VAL A 636 -17.71 7.10 -2.68
C VAL A 636 -18.45 5.82 -3.04
N ALA A 637 -17.73 4.74 -3.37
CA ALA A 637 -18.33 3.46 -3.73
C ALA A 637 -17.45 2.27 -3.34
N GLN A 638 -18.08 1.15 -2.98
CA GLN A 638 -17.38 -0.07 -2.61
C GLN A 638 -16.77 -0.71 -3.85
N ARG A 639 -15.50 -1.09 -3.78
CA ARG A 639 -14.81 -1.81 -4.85
C ARG A 639 -15.21 -3.28 -4.86
N THR A 640 -15.55 -3.81 -6.03
CA THR A 640 -15.73 -5.25 -6.22
C THR A 640 -14.39 -5.99 -6.00
N SER A 641 -14.35 -6.87 -5.00
CA SER A 641 -13.14 -7.59 -4.61
C SER A 641 -12.87 -8.83 -5.48
N LEU A 642 -11.61 -9.30 -5.46
CA LEU A 642 -11.24 -10.54 -6.14
C LEU A 642 -11.91 -11.76 -5.48
N PRO A 643 -12.25 -12.82 -6.23
CA PRO A 643 -12.74 -14.07 -5.65
C PRO A 643 -11.84 -14.57 -4.53
N ASN A 644 -12.44 -14.97 -3.41
CA ASN A 644 -11.78 -15.42 -2.18
C ASN A 644 -10.88 -14.36 -1.48
N SER A 645 -11.11 -13.07 -1.73
CA SER A 645 -10.49 -11.96 -0.98
C SER A 645 -11.40 -11.49 0.15
N GLY A 646 -10.93 -11.56 1.40
CA GLY A 646 -11.60 -10.97 2.56
C GLY A 646 -11.46 -9.44 2.71
N PHE A 647 -10.57 -8.82 1.93
CA PHE A 647 -10.45 -7.35 1.93
C PHE A 647 -11.66 -6.69 1.27
N ASN A 648 -12.24 -5.69 1.94
CA ASN A 648 -13.23 -4.78 1.39
C ASN A 648 -12.72 -3.34 1.52
N VAL A 649 -12.89 -2.55 0.46
CA VAL A 649 -12.37 -1.17 0.39
C VAL A 649 -13.35 -0.25 -0.32
N GLU A 650 -13.59 0.89 0.30
CA GLU A 650 -14.29 2.02 -0.29
C GLU A 650 -13.32 2.87 -1.13
N LEU A 651 -13.74 3.24 -2.33
CA LEU A 651 -13.02 4.16 -3.21
C LEU A 651 -13.63 5.55 -3.10
N VAL A 652 -12.80 6.60 -3.15
CA VAL A 652 -13.23 8.01 -3.09
C VAL A 652 -12.50 8.86 -4.13
N CYS A 653 -13.23 9.77 -4.78
CA CYS A 653 -12.69 10.80 -5.65
C CYS A 653 -13.59 12.04 -5.69
N ASP A 654 -13.03 13.16 -6.16
CA ASP A 654 -13.83 14.27 -6.69
C ASP A 654 -14.26 13.94 -8.12
N ALA A 655 -15.54 14.13 -8.43
CA ALA A 655 -16.13 13.86 -9.72
C ALA A 655 -16.92 15.05 -10.27
N THR A 656 -16.95 15.16 -11.60
CA THR A 656 -17.66 16.21 -12.37
C THR A 656 -18.42 15.57 -13.52
N PHE A 657 -19.48 16.22 -14.00
CA PHE A 657 -20.17 15.76 -15.20
C PHE A 657 -19.34 15.95 -16.47
N VAL A 658 -19.40 14.97 -17.37
CA VAL A 658 -18.75 14.95 -18.68
C VAL A 658 -19.73 14.39 -19.71
N GLU A 659 -19.83 15.00 -20.89
CA GLU A 659 -20.54 14.43 -22.04
C GLU A 659 -19.58 13.56 -22.87
N GLU A 660 -19.98 12.34 -23.24
CA GLU A 660 -19.18 11.44 -24.09
C GLU A 660 -20.06 10.65 -25.09
N GLY A 661 -19.46 10.15 -26.16
CA GLY A 661 -20.16 9.41 -27.23
C GLY A 661 -20.90 10.30 -28.24
N GLU A 662 -21.43 9.68 -29.31
CA GLU A 662 -22.22 10.39 -30.33
C GLU A 662 -23.62 10.79 -29.83
N GLU A 663 -24.17 10.03 -28.87
CA GLU A 663 -25.46 10.31 -28.22
C GLU A 663 -25.37 11.36 -27.08
N ARG A 664 -24.15 11.79 -26.72
CA ARG A 664 -23.84 12.69 -25.59
C ARG A 664 -24.35 12.17 -24.24
N ASP A 665 -24.00 10.93 -23.92
CA ASP A 665 -24.26 10.40 -22.59
C ASP A 665 -23.52 11.23 -21.54
N THR A 666 -24.27 11.61 -20.51
CA THR A 666 -23.75 12.36 -19.37
C THR A 666 -23.24 11.37 -18.32
N ILE A 667 -21.96 11.50 -17.97
CA ILE A 667 -21.25 10.60 -17.05
C ILE A 667 -20.71 11.42 -15.89
N LEU A 668 -20.93 10.98 -14.65
CA LEU A 668 -20.29 11.57 -13.46
C LEU A 668 -18.94 10.90 -13.24
N ARG A 669 -17.86 11.55 -13.69
CA ARG A 669 -16.52 10.93 -13.79
C ARG A 669 -15.53 11.51 -12.77
N CYS A 670 -14.73 10.65 -12.15
CA CYS A 670 -13.61 11.06 -11.30
C CYS A 670 -12.61 11.96 -12.04
N VAL A 671 -12.31 13.13 -11.48
CA VAL A 671 -11.35 14.12 -12.01
C VAL A 671 -9.90 13.64 -11.84
N SER A 672 -9.65 12.78 -10.84
CA SER A 672 -8.37 12.13 -10.57
C SER A 672 -8.58 10.66 -10.20
N PRO A 673 -7.59 9.76 -10.41
CA PRO A 673 -7.72 8.35 -10.05
C PRO A 673 -8.13 8.18 -8.58
N PRO A 674 -9.13 7.33 -8.27
CA PRO A 674 -9.70 7.25 -6.93
C PRO A 674 -8.69 6.76 -5.89
N LEU A 675 -8.81 7.32 -4.69
CA LEU A 675 -8.08 6.89 -3.51
C LEU A 675 -8.89 5.82 -2.76
N ILE A 676 -8.23 5.06 -1.89
CA ILE A 676 -8.93 4.23 -0.90
C ILE A 676 -9.29 5.13 0.28
N LEU A 677 -10.56 5.13 0.69
CA LEU A 677 -11.02 5.85 1.87
C LEU A 677 -10.35 5.21 3.11
N PRO A 678 -9.60 5.96 3.93
CA PRO A 678 -8.68 5.42 4.94
C PRO A 678 -9.37 5.00 6.24
N ILE A 679 -10.52 4.34 6.14
CA ILE A 679 -11.22 3.71 7.26
C ILE A 679 -10.33 2.59 7.81
N ALA A 680 -10.18 2.53 9.14
CA ALA A 680 -9.45 1.45 9.79
C ALA A 680 -10.29 0.16 9.80
N ALA A 681 -9.67 -0.97 9.46
CA ALA A 681 -10.27 -2.28 9.73
C ALA A 681 -10.49 -2.44 11.25
N THR A 682 -11.65 -2.99 11.62
CA THR A 682 -12.00 -3.26 13.02
C THR A 682 -11.69 -4.72 13.35
N ASN A 683 -11.25 -4.96 14.59
CA ASN A 683 -10.94 -6.27 15.12
C ASN A 683 -11.59 -6.39 16.49
N SER A 684 -12.32 -7.49 16.74
CA SER A 684 -13.20 -7.63 17.88
C SER A 684 -12.92 -8.92 18.67
N PRO A 685 -12.64 -8.85 19.98
CA PRO A 685 -12.35 -10.04 20.79
C PRO A 685 -13.53 -11.02 20.76
N GLY A 686 -13.30 -12.24 20.27
CA GLY A 686 -14.32 -13.30 20.17
C GLY A 686 -15.05 -13.42 18.82
N GLU A 687 -14.53 -12.84 17.73
CA GLU A 687 -15.07 -13.01 16.36
C GLU A 687 -15.41 -14.47 16.01
N THR A 688 -14.51 -15.42 16.32
CA THR A 688 -14.69 -16.86 16.07
C THR A 688 -15.79 -17.52 16.93
N GLU A 689 -16.27 -16.86 17.98
CA GLU A 689 -17.36 -17.33 18.84
C GLU A 689 -18.70 -16.68 18.50
N ARG A 690 -18.70 -15.49 17.85
CA ARG A 690 -19.92 -14.80 17.41
C ARG A 690 -20.31 -15.11 15.96
N CYS A 691 -19.33 -15.25 15.06
CA CYS A 691 -19.55 -15.59 13.65
C CYS A 691 -19.60 -17.12 13.45
N LEU A 692 -20.70 -17.74 13.88
CA LEU A 692 -20.88 -19.20 13.80
C LEU A 692 -21.66 -19.62 12.54
N GLY A 693 -21.50 -20.90 12.17
CA GLY A 693 -22.14 -21.47 10.97
C GLY A 693 -21.65 -20.79 9.69
N ASP A 694 -22.54 -20.58 8.74
CA ASP A 694 -22.22 -20.06 7.41
C ASP A 694 -21.97 -18.52 7.42
N LEU A 695 -22.09 -17.87 8.59
CA LEU A 695 -21.56 -16.53 8.84
C LEU A 695 -20.05 -16.50 9.14
N ALA A 696 -19.39 -17.66 9.32
CA ALA A 696 -17.96 -17.73 9.64
C ALA A 696 -17.05 -17.03 8.62
N ALA A 697 -17.49 -16.91 7.35
CA ALA A 697 -16.78 -16.16 6.32
C ALA A 697 -16.56 -14.67 6.68
N LEU A 698 -17.46 -14.07 7.48
CA LEU A 698 -17.34 -12.68 7.93
C LEU A 698 -16.19 -12.46 8.93
N THR A 699 -15.64 -13.52 9.56
CA THR A 699 -14.40 -13.41 10.36
C THR A 699 -13.17 -13.06 9.51
N LEU A 700 -13.25 -13.25 8.19
CA LEU A 700 -12.17 -12.93 7.25
C LEU A 700 -12.33 -11.54 6.62
N ASN A 701 -13.37 -10.78 6.98
CA ASN A 701 -13.54 -9.41 6.50
C ASN A 701 -12.41 -8.50 7.01
N ILE A 702 -11.83 -7.71 6.11
CA ILE A 702 -10.80 -6.72 6.43
C ILE A 702 -11.20 -5.39 5.76
N GLY A 703 -11.77 -4.49 6.56
CA GLY A 703 -12.16 -3.14 6.15
C GLY A 703 -13.66 -2.89 6.18
N PRO A 704 -14.10 -1.69 5.72
CA PRO A 704 -15.50 -1.32 5.60
C PRO A 704 -16.25 -2.10 4.50
N HIS A 705 -17.56 -2.28 4.69
CA HIS A 705 -18.50 -2.85 3.72
C HIS A 705 -19.75 -1.97 3.61
N ASP A 706 -20.36 -1.87 2.42
CA ASP A 706 -21.56 -1.07 2.12
C ASP A 706 -21.56 0.36 2.71
N ALA A 707 -20.45 1.10 2.59
CA ALA A 707 -20.41 2.43 3.19
C ALA A 707 -21.41 3.39 2.55
N ARG A 708 -22.15 4.11 3.40
CA ARG A 708 -23.07 5.19 3.02
C ARG A 708 -22.53 6.52 3.51
N VAL A 709 -22.50 7.52 2.63
CA VAL A 709 -21.83 8.81 2.86
C VAL A 709 -22.83 9.95 2.63
N PHE A 710 -23.01 10.81 3.64
CA PHE A 710 -24.11 11.77 3.69
C PHE A 710 -23.79 12.96 4.62
N PHE A 711 -24.54 14.05 4.47
CA PHE A 711 -24.49 15.20 5.36
C PHE A 711 -25.51 15.07 6.51
N GLY A 712 -25.05 15.24 7.75
CA GLY A 712 -25.90 15.69 8.85
C GLY A 712 -25.95 17.23 8.92
N PRO A 713 -26.66 17.82 9.91
CA PRO A 713 -26.83 19.27 10.01
C PRO A 713 -25.51 20.04 10.10
N ASN A 714 -24.57 19.53 10.88
CA ASN A 714 -23.30 20.20 11.16
C ASN A 714 -22.17 19.72 10.22
N ALA A 715 -22.02 18.41 10.04
CA ALA A 715 -20.88 17.77 9.39
C ALA A 715 -21.30 16.64 8.43
N PRO A 716 -20.43 16.21 7.49
CA PRO A 716 -20.58 14.97 6.74
C PRO A 716 -20.12 13.76 7.57
N TYR A 717 -20.78 12.63 7.39
CA TYR A 717 -20.41 11.36 8.03
C TYR A 717 -20.44 10.22 7.03
N THR A 718 -19.73 9.14 7.36
CA THR A 718 -19.89 7.83 6.74
C THR A 718 -20.43 6.84 7.78
N ILE A 719 -21.35 5.98 7.35
CA ILE A 719 -21.77 4.77 8.09
C ILE A 719 -21.40 3.55 7.27
N TYR A 720 -20.75 2.56 7.87
CA TYR A 720 -20.26 1.36 7.18
C TYR A 720 -20.42 0.11 8.04
N GLY A 721 -20.52 -1.05 7.39
CA GLY A 721 -20.44 -2.35 8.04
C GLY A 721 -19.01 -2.76 8.34
N SER A 722 -18.74 -3.33 9.51
CA SER A 722 -17.46 -3.95 9.87
C SER A 722 -17.59 -4.89 11.07
N ASN A 723 -16.55 -5.68 11.37
CA ASN A 723 -16.53 -6.67 12.46
C ASN A 723 -16.83 -6.03 13.83
N SER A 724 -17.67 -6.70 14.63
CA SER A 724 -18.39 -6.11 15.76
C SER A 724 -17.96 -6.63 17.13
N GLN A 725 -17.97 -5.76 18.15
CA GLN A 725 -17.72 -6.15 19.54
C GLN A 725 -18.96 -6.76 20.20
N TYR A 726 -20.16 -6.39 19.74
CA TYR A 726 -21.45 -6.81 20.30
C TYR A 726 -22.06 -8.02 19.56
N THR A 727 -21.81 -8.16 18.26
CA THR A 727 -22.33 -9.24 17.40
C THR A 727 -21.24 -9.75 16.44
N CYS A 728 -21.56 -10.51 15.39
CA CYS A 728 -20.56 -10.91 14.38
C CYS A 728 -20.18 -9.72 13.47
N PHE A 729 -21.17 -9.03 12.91
CA PHE A 729 -20.97 -7.90 11.99
C PHE A 729 -21.91 -6.75 12.33
N GLY A 730 -21.38 -5.53 12.43
CA GLY A 730 -22.06 -4.37 13.02
C GLY A 730 -21.93 -3.10 12.17
N GLN A 731 -22.69 -2.06 12.54
CA GLN A 731 -22.64 -0.74 11.90
C GLN A 731 -21.75 0.22 12.68
N TRP A 732 -20.91 0.95 11.96
CA TRP A 732 -19.94 1.92 12.49
C TRP A 732 -20.17 3.28 11.85
N MET A 733 -19.86 4.37 12.56
CA MET A 733 -20.01 5.75 12.08
C MET A 733 -18.73 6.56 12.29
N GLN A 734 -18.37 7.41 11.31
CA GLN A 734 -17.22 8.32 11.40
C GLN A 734 -17.47 9.66 10.67
N ASP A 735 -16.90 10.76 11.17
CA ASP A 735 -16.81 12.06 10.47
C ASP A 735 -15.95 11.94 9.20
N LEU A 736 -16.55 12.22 8.05
CA LEU A 736 -15.90 12.05 6.74
C LEU A 736 -14.72 13.00 6.54
N ARG A 737 -14.70 14.17 7.22
CA ARG A 737 -13.66 15.21 7.07
C ARG A 737 -12.29 14.76 7.55
N LEU A 738 -12.22 13.63 8.25
CA LEU A 738 -10.99 13.01 8.73
C LEU A 738 -10.52 11.85 7.83
N LEU A 739 -11.28 11.55 6.78
CA LEU A 739 -11.03 10.47 5.81
C LEU A 739 -10.69 11.01 4.39
N VAL A 740 -11.05 12.25 4.07
CA VAL A 740 -10.78 12.91 2.78
C VAL A 740 -10.08 14.27 2.98
N ASP A 741 -9.52 14.86 1.92
CA ASP A 741 -8.92 16.20 2.00
C ASP A 741 -10.02 17.29 2.00
N TRP A 742 -10.62 17.51 3.16
CA TRP A 742 -11.71 18.48 3.34
C TRP A 742 -11.23 19.95 3.41
N GLY A 743 -9.91 20.18 3.34
CA GLY A 743 -9.31 21.50 3.54
C GLY A 743 -9.43 22.03 4.97
N PHE A 744 -9.28 23.35 5.14
CA PHE A 744 -9.28 24.02 6.45
C PHE A 744 -10.71 24.30 6.95
N ASP A 745 -11.39 23.28 7.47
CA ASP A 745 -12.60 23.44 8.28
C ASP A 745 -12.25 23.46 9.79
N LEU A 746 -12.86 24.40 10.53
CA LEU A 746 -12.72 24.48 11.98
C LEU A 746 -13.69 23.48 12.64
N ILE A 747 -13.34 22.19 12.60
CA ILE A 747 -14.07 21.09 13.26
C ILE A 747 -14.35 21.46 14.74
N PRO A 748 -15.57 21.90 15.11
CA PRO A 748 -15.81 22.48 16.44
C PRO A 748 -16.20 21.42 17.47
N ASN A 749 -16.79 20.33 16.99
CA ASN A 749 -17.40 19.27 17.80
C ASN A 749 -16.57 17.99 17.64
N ASN A 750 -16.43 17.21 18.72
CA ASN A 750 -15.68 15.94 18.71
C ASN A 750 -16.56 14.72 18.38
N GLU A 751 -17.63 14.93 17.62
CA GLU A 751 -18.56 13.88 17.18
C GLU A 751 -17.86 12.88 16.25
N PHE A 752 -17.94 11.59 16.56
CA PHE A 752 -17.55 10.47 15.67
C PHE A 752 -16.19 10.64 14.95
N ARG A 753 -15.18 11.21 15.62
CA ARG A 753 -13.87 11.51 14.99
C ARG A 753 -13.05 10.27 14.62
N ILE A 754 -13.30 9.17 15.31
CA ILE A 754 -12.83 7.82 14.99
C ILE A 754 -14.05 7.00 14.57
N GLY A 755 -13.84 5.88 13.90
CA GLY A 755 -14.90 4.89 13.71
C GLY A 755 -15.45 4.46 15.07
N THR A 756 -16.71 4.80 15.32
CA THR A 756 -17.46 4.45 16.53
C THR A 756 -18.50 3.40 16.17
N GLU A 757 -18.51 2.28 16.90
CA GLU A 757 -19.52 1.23 16.74
C GLU A 757 -20.87 1.71 17.29
N LEU A 758 -21.93 1.60 16.48
CA LEU A 758 -23.28 2.00 16.88
C LEU A 758 -23.94 0.84 17.64
N GLN A 759 -24.47 1.12 18.84
CA GLN A 759 -25.12 0.11 19.69
C GLN A 759 -26.62 0.00 19.41
N ARG A 760 -27.19 -1.15 19.78
CA ARG A 760 -28.63 -1.47 19.74
C ARG A 760 -29.21 -1.52 21.17
N PRO A 761 -30.44 -1.03 21.43
CA PRO A 761 -31.02 -0.99 22.78
C PRO A 761 -31.25 -2.38 23.36
N THR A 762 -30.60 -2.71 24.48
CA THR A 762 -30.50 -4.07 25.03
C THR A 762 -31.58 -4.47 26.04
N ALA A 763 -32.60 -3.64 26.27
CA ALA A 763 -33.61 -3.86 27.32
C ALA A 763 -35.07 -3.73 26.81
N ASP A 764 -35.94 -4.56 27.38
CA ASP A 764 -37.40 -4.42 27.44
C ASP A 764 -38.19 -4.30 26.12
N SER A 765 -37.75 -4.96 25.04
CA SER A 765 -38.66 -5.31 23.93
C SER A 765 -38.24 -6.56 23.15
N ASP A 766 -39.20 -7.21 22.47
CA ASP A 766 -38.99 -8.35 21.57
C ASP A 766 -38.15 -8.03 20.30
N SER A 767 -37.54 -6.84 20.22
CA SER A 767 -36.56 -6.46 19.18
C SER A 767 -35.22 -5.93 19.73
N GLY A 768 -34.99 -6.02 21.05
CA GLY A 768 -33.80 -5.48 21.72
C GLY A 768 -32.55 -6.38 21.66
N ALA A 769 -32.65 -7.58 21.10
CA ALA A 769 -31.48 -8.42 20.85
C ALA A 769 -30.72 -7.95 19.59
N TYR A 770 -29.39 -8.02 19.62
CA TYR A 770 -28.55 -7.88 18.43
C TYR A 770 -28.84 -9.02 17.45
N LEU A 771 -29.01 -8.68 16.18
CA LEU A 771 -28.97 -9.64 15.08
C LEU A 771 -27.51 -10.06 14.82
N PRO A 772 -27.23 -11.29 14.31
CA PRO A 772 -25.88 -11.72 13.97
C PRO A 772 -25.15 -10.79 12.97
N VAL A 773 -25.90 -10.19 12.05
CA VAL A 773 -25.41 -9.22 11.07
C VAL A 773 -26.33 -8.00 11.10
N GLU A 774 -25.84 -6.90 11.67
CA GLU A 774 -26.52 -5.62 11.69
C GLU A 774 -26.08 -4.77 10.50
N LYS A 775 -27.06 -4.37 9.67
CA LYS A 775 -26.84 -3.66 8.40
C LYS A 775 -28.00 -2.75 8.04
N ASN A 776 -27.79 -1.87 7.07
CA ASN A 776 -28.79 -0.95 6.51
C ASN A 776 -29.40 0.05 7.53
N TRP A 777 -28.91 0.11 8.77
CA TRP A 777 -29.29 1.15 9.73
C TRP A 777 -29.05 2.54 9.13
N PHE A 778 -29.84 3.54 9.50
CA PHE A 778 -29.57 4.94 9.14
C PHE A 778 -29.69 5.86 10.35
N VAL A 779 -29.07 7.04 10.22
CA VAL A 779 -29.09 8.08 11.25
C VAL A 779 -29.95 9.25 10.79
N PHE A 780 -30.65 9.88 11.73
CA PHE A 780 -31.46 11.06 11.52
C PHE A 780 -31.30 12.08 12.67
N TRP A 781 -31.75 13.31 12.43
CA TRP A 781 -31.70 14.39 13.41
C TRP A 781 -33.07 15.04 13.59
N ASP A 782 -33.37 15.46 14.82
CA ASP A 782 -34.58 16.19 15.15
C ASP A 782 -34.48 17.70 14.85
N GLY A 783 -35.57 18.44 15.12
CA GLY A 783 -35.60 19.91 14.99
C GLY A 783 -34.63 20.68 15.90
N GLN A 784 -33.95 20.00 16.83
CA GLN A 784 -32.99 20.55 17.79
C GLN A 784 -31.54 20.09 17.48
N ASN A 785 -31.33 19.34 16.38
CA ASN A 785 -30.08 18.68 15.99
C ASN A 785 -29.58 17.61 16.97
N GLN A 786 -30.46 17.01 17.77
CA GLN A 786 -30.13 15.77 18.47
C GLN A 786 -30.17 14.60 17.47
N VAL A 787 -29.19 13.70 17.58
CA VAL A 787 -28.98 12.55 16.69
C VAL A 787 -29.69 11.28 17.20
N TYR A 788 -30.21 10.50 16.25
CA TYR A 788 -31.00 9.27 16.47
C TYR A 788 -30.62 8.19 15.44
N VAL A 789 -30.75 6.90 15.81
CA VAL A 789 -30.53 5.74 14.92
C VAL A 789 -31.85 5.04 14.63
N HIS A 790 -32.04 4.61 13.38
CA HIS A 790 -33.17 3.80 12.92
C HIS A 790 -32.65 2.42 12.45
N TYR A 791 -33.09 1.37 13.14
CA TYR A 791 -32.54 0.01 13.02
C TYR A 791 -33.34 -0.84 12.04
N ASP A 792 -34.63 -0.99 12.34
CA ASP A 792 -35.58 -1.78 11.57
C ASP A 792 -36.75 -0.89 11.14
N ILE A 793 -37.28 -1.15 9.94
CA ILE A 793 -38.51 -0.51 9.41
C ILE A 793 -39.70 -1.48 9.40
N SER A 794 -39.45 -2.79 9.49
CA SER A 794 -40.43 -3.87 9.33
C SER A 794 -39.98 -5.07 10.16
N PRO A 795 -40.88 -5.81 10.86
CA PRO A 795 -42.35 -5.68 10.84
C PRO A 795 -42.90 -4.51 11.66
N ARG A 796 -42.06 -3.82 12.43
CA ARG A 796 -42.33 -2.52 13.05
C ARG A 796 -41.09 -1.63 12.95
N ARG A 797 -41.24 -0.32 13.17
CA ARG A 797 -40.08 0.55 13.36
C ARG A 797 -39.39 0.27 14.70
N VAL A 798 -38.08 0.52 14.75
CA VAL A 798 -37.24 0.53 15.95
C VAL A 798 -36.27 1.70 15.81
N PHE A 799 -36.26 2.63 16.77
CA PHE A 799 -35.37 3.80 16.75
C PHE A 799 -35.09 4.35 18.14
N THR A 800 -33.89 4.90 18.34
CA THR A 800 -33.37 5.36 19.64
C THR A 800 -32.63 6.69 19.50
N LYS A 801 -32.50 7.41 20.62
CA LYS A 801 -31.50 8.49 20.75
C LYS A 801 -30.09 7.88 20.69
N LEU A 802 -29.18 8.49 19.93
CA LEU A 802 -27.76 8.13 19.87
C LEU A 802 -26.91 9.13 20.68
N GLU A 803 -25.94 8.61 21.43
CA GLU A 803 -24.90 9.40 22.10
C GLU A 803 -23.58 9.32 21.31
N LEU A 804 -22.66 10.26 21.57
CA LEU A 804 -21.44 10.43 20.76
C LEU A 804 -20.36 9.34 20.95
N ASP A 805 -20.54 8.46 21.92
CA ASP A 805 -19.71 7.27 22.17
C ASP A 805 -20.27 5.99 21.51
N GLY A 806 -21.38 6.10 20.77
CA GLY A 806 -22.07 4.97 20.13
C GLY A 806 -23.11 4.30 21.01
N SER A 807 -23.22 4.66 22.29
CA SER A 807 -24.27 4.17 23.19
C SER A 807 -25.62 4.81 22.87
N VAL A 808 -26.71 4.15 23.26
CA VAL A 808 -28.07 4.49 22.81
C VAL A 808 -29.11 4.42 23.92
N GLY A 809 -30.15 5.25 23.78
CA GLY A 809 -31.31 5.26 24.67
C GLY A 809 -32.29 4.09 24.43
N PRO A 810 -33.41 4.04 25.17
CA PRO A 810 -34.47 3.05 24.95
C PRO A 810 -35.16 3.21 23.58
N ASP A 811 -35.82 2.15 23.11
CA ASP A 811 -36.64 2.18 21.88
C ASP A 811 -37.82 3.16 22.04
N LEU A 812 -37.89 4.14 21.14
CA LEU A 812 -38.92 5.18 21.12
C LEU A 812 -40.08 4.83 20.17
N ALA A 813 -39.91 3.84 19.29
CA ALA A 813 -40.96 3.42 18.35
C ALA A 813 -42.29 2.99 18.99
N PRO A 814 -42.34 2.40 20.21
CA PRO A 814 -43.60 2.13 20.92
C PRO A 814 -44.48 3.37 21.16
N LEU A 815 -43.91 4.58 21.15
CA LEU A 815 -44.64 5.84 21.34
C LEU A 815 -45.40 6.28 20.07
N ALA A 816 -44.85 6.01 18.88
CA ALA A 816 -45.47 6.27 17.57
C ALA A 816 -46.32 5.09 17.05
N ALA A 817 -46.21 3.92 17.68
CA ALA A 817 -46.74 2.64 17.19
C ALA A 817 -48.25 2.63 16.88
N TRP A 818 -49.06 3.53 17.45
CA TRP A 818 -50.48 3.65 17.12
C TRP A 818 -50.71 4.18 15.71
N ASN A 819 -50.15 5.34 15.37
CA ASN A 819 -50.27 5.93 14.03
C ASN A 819 -49.46 5.13 13.01
N ASP A 820 -48.22 4.75 13.35
CA ASP A 820 -47.35 3.95 12.49
C ASP A 820 -48.04 2.68 12.00
N LYS A 821 -48.62 1.88 12.92
CA LYS A 821 -49.30 0.63 12.57
C LYS A 821 -50.49 0.86 11.65
N ALA A 822 -51.28 1.92 11.89
CA ALA A 822 -52.42 2.27 11.05
C ALA A 822 -51.99 2.74 9.65
N CYS A 823 -50.89 3.48 9.55
CA CYS A 823 -50.39 4.02 8.29
C CYS A 823 -49.62 2.99 7.45
N MET A 824 -48.74 2.21 8.08
CA MET A 824 -48.00 1.12 7.44
C MET A 824 -48.96 0.05 6.90
N ALA A 825 -49.98 -0.34 7.69
CA ALA A 825 -51.00 -1.30 7.22
C ALA A 825 -51.90 -0.79 6.08
N LYS A 826 -51.82 0.51 5.74
CA LYS A 826 -52.62 1.16 4.68
C LYS A 826 -51.83 1.43 3.40
N HIS A 827 -50.57 1.87 3.53
CA HIS A 827 -49.77 2.38 2.41
C HIS A 827 -48.47 1.61 2.14
N MET A 828 -48.02 0.76 3.06
CA MET A 828 -46.80 -0.03 2.87
C MET A 828 -47.09 -1.25 1.99
N PRO A 829 -46.19 -1.64 1.06
CA PRO A 829 -46.42 -2.76 0.16
C PRO A 829 -46.60 -4.09 0.91
N SER A 830 -47.60 -4.88 0.48
CA SER A 830 -47.92 -6.17 1.07
C SER A 830 -46.88 -7.23 0.71
N ILE A 831 -46.21 -7.77 1.74
CA ILE A 831 -45.25 -8.87 1.61
C ILE A 831 -46.01 -10.19 1.39
N ALA A 832 -45.62 -10.98 0.39
CA ALA A 832 -46.15 -12.33 0.22
C ALA A 832 -45.70 -13.28 1.37
N PRO A 833 -46.53 -14.23 1.83
CA PRO A 833 -46.19 -15.18 2.89
C PRO A 833 -45.30 -16.35 2.40
N ASP A 834 -44.63 -16.19 1.25
CA ASP A 834 -43.80 -17.21 0.60
C ASP A 834 -42.33 -17.20 1.07
N GLY A 835 -41.94 -16.23 1.90
CA GLY A 835 -40.58 -16.05 2.38
C GLY A 835 -39.59 -15.46 1.36
N GLN A 836 -40.04 -15.20 0.13
CA GLN A 836 -39.22 -14.66 -0.97
C GLN A 836 -39.33 -13.13 -1.10
N GLN A 837 -40.06 -12.47 -0.20
CA GLN A 837 -40.21 -11.03 -0.15
C GLN A 837 -39.88 -10.46 1.23
N SER A 838 -39.33 -9.24 1.26
CA SER A 838 -38.99 -8.51 2.48
C SER A 838 -39.08 -6.99 2.28
N ILE A 839 -39.08 -6.23 3.39
CA ILE A 839 -38.88 -4.78 3.35
C ILE A 839 -37.54 -4.45 3.98
N HIS A 840 -36.67 -3.74 3.25
CA HIS A 840 -35.34 -3.34 3.71
C HIS A 840 -35.22 -1.81 3.77
N GLN A 841 -34.54 -1.29 4.80
CA GLN A 841 -33.99 0.06 4.75
C GLN A 841 -32.98 0.17 3.61
N ALA A 842 -32.98 1.31 2.92
CA ALA A 842 -32.18 1.53 1.71
C ALA A 842 -31.12 2.63 1.92
N THR A 843 -31.57 3.86 2.19
CA THR A 843 -30.72 5.05 2.12
C THR A 843 -30.36 5.61 3.50
N ASN A 844 -29.52 6.64 3.53
CA ASN A 844 -29.50 7.60 4.64
C ASN A 844 -30.80 8.42 4.68
N SER A 845 -30.94 9.29 5.70
CA SER A 845 -32.02 10.28 5.77
C SER A 845 -31.58 11.67 5.30
N LEU A 846 -32.57 12.53 5.03
CA LEU A 846 -32.48 13.99 4.88
C LEU A 846 -33.66 14.64 5.63
N THR A 847 -33.69 15.96 5.75
CA THR A 847 -34.91 16.71 6.12
C THR A 847 -35.41 17.57 4.96
N ILE A 848 -36.73 17.56 4.75
CA ILE A 848 -37.39 18.25 3.64
C ILE A 848 -38.56 19.10 4.12
N THR A 849 -38.57 20.37 3.72
CA THR A 849 -39.72 21.27 3.85
C THR A 849 -40.63 21.12 2.63
N LEU A 850 -41.95 20.97 2.84
CA LEU A 850 -42.88 20.64 1.75
C LEU A 850 -43.28 21.83 0.88
N CYS A 851 -43.25 23.06 1.40
CA CYS A 851 -43.37 24.27 0.60
C CYS A 851 -42.06 24.59 -0.13
N LYS A 852 -42.11 25.47 -1.13
CA LYS A 852 -40.95 25.79 -1.97
C LYS A 852 -40.08 26.86 -1.33
N ARG A 853 -38.75 26.75 -1.50
CA ARG A 853 -37.78 27.81 -1.20
C ARG A 853 -38.09 29.10 -1.97
N SER A 854 -38.67 28.97 -3.16
CA SER A 854 -39.14 30.09 -3.99
C SER A 854 -40.46 30.74 -3.51
N ASP A 855 -41.21 30.15 -2.58
CA ASP A 855 -42.44 30.73 -2.04
C ASP A 855 -42.14 31.74 -0.92
N LEU A 856 -42.52 33.02 -1.11
CA LEU A 856 -42.28 34.14 -0.17
C LEU A 856 -42.81 33.94 1.27
N PHE A 857 -43.69 32.96 1.50
CA PHE A 857 -44.29 32.64 2.78
C PHE A 857 -43.85 31.27 3.34
N CYS A 858 -42.90 30.58 2.70
CA CYS A 858 -42.41 29.28 3.17
C CYS A 858 -41.34 29.44 4.26
N THR A 859 -41.77 29.38 5.52
CA THR A 859 -40.88 29.32 6.69
C THR A 859 -40.78 27.88 7.20
N PRO A 860 -39.60 27.23 7.22
CA PRO A 860 -39.45 25.89 7.77
C PRO A 860 -39.81 25.83 9.26
N ASP A 861 -40.75 24.95 9.61
CA ASP A 861 -41.15 24.63 10.97
C ASP A 861 -41.51 23.14 11.11
N ASP A 862 -41.83 22.70 12.33
CA ASP A 862 -42.13 21.29 12.64
C ASP A 862 -43.46 20.79 12.05
N SER A 863 -44.31 21.67 11.50
CA SER A 863 -45.57 21.30 10.83
C SER A 863 -45.40 21.07 9.33
N ASN A 864 -44.33 21.60 8.73
CA ASN A 864 -44.09 21.54 7.29
C ASN A 864 -42.75 20.90 6.91
N THR A 865 -41.90 20.53 7.87
CA THR A 865 -40.57 19.95 7.67
C THR A 865 -40.46 18.54 8.27
N PHE A 866 -40.17 17.56 7.43
CA PHE A 866 -40.20 16.13 7.76
C PHE A 866 -38.85 15.47 7.51
N ILE A 867 -38.61 14.33 8.15
CA ILE A 867 -37.47 13.46 7.84
C ILE A 867 -37.86 12.59 6.64
N LEU A 868 -37.00 12.59 5.62
CA LEU A 868 -37.12 11.86 4.38
C LEU A 868 -36.17 10.66 4.38
N ALA A 869 -36.68 9.47 4.08
CA ALA A 869 -35.89 8.27 3.83
C ALA A 869 -36.52 7.41 2.72
N ILE A 870 -35.72 6.57 2.07
CA ILE A 870 -36.18 5.57 1.11
C ILE A 870 -36.01 4.17 1.70
N PHE A 871 -36.96 3.29 1.41
CA PHE A 871 -36.90 1.86 1.70
C PHE A 871 -37.23 1.04 0.46
N HIS A 872 -36.78 -0.22 0.39
CA HIS A 872 -37.12 -1.13 -0.70
C HIS A 872 -38.14 -2.17 -0.25
N HIS A 873 -39.15 -2.40 -1.09
CA HIS A 873 -39.74 -3.74 -1.18
C HIS A 873 -38.76 -4.59 -2.00
N LYS A 874 -38.19 -5.62 -1.39
CA LYS A 874 -37.36 -6.61 -2.08
C LYS A 874 -38.22 -7.84 -2.39
N SER A 875 -38.07 -8.36 -3.61
CA SER A 875 -38.38 -9.75 -3.94
C SER A 875 -37.12 -10.48 -4.37
N PHE A 876 -37.06 -11.78 -4.11
CA PHE A 876 -36.01 -12.68 -4.55
C PHE A 876 -36.66 -13.93 -5.15
N TYR A 877 -36.72 -13.98 -6.48
CA TYR A 877 -37.29 -15.09 -7.23
C TYR A 877 -36.27 -15.55 -8.26
N SER A 878 -36.21 -16.85 -8.53
CA SER A 878 -35.36 -17.42 -9.59
C SER A 878 -33.88 -16.98 -9.51
N PHE A 879 -33.30 -16.97 -8.30
CA PHE A 879 -31.92 -16.54 -8.02
C PHE A 879 -31.57 -15.08 -8.37
N HIS A 880 -32.56 -14.20 -8.49
CA HIS A 880 -32.37 -12.78 -8.80
C HIS A 880 -33.19 -11.89 -7.87
N SER A 881 -32.65 -10.71 -7.52
CA SER A 881 -33.30 -9.78 -6.60
C SER A 881 -33.88 -8.59 -7.35
N VAL A 882 -35.18 -8.35 -7.24
CA VAL A 882 -35.78 -7.08 -7.66
C VAL A 882 -36.03 -6.24 -6.41
N TYR A 883 -35.56 -5.00 -6.44
CA TYR A 883 -35.90 -3.99 -5.44
C TYR A 883 -36.81 -2.95 -6.10
N GLU A 884 -37.84 -2.55 -5.37
CA GLU A 884 -38.76 -1.47 -5.75
C GLU A 884 -38.75 -0.41 -4.64
N PRO A 885 -38.20 0.81 -4.89
CA PRO A 885 -38.00 1.83 -3.87
C PRO A 885 -39.25 2.67 -3.57
N TYR A 886 -39.55 2.84 -2.29
CA TYR A 886 -40.66 3.63 -1.75
C TYR A 886 -40.15 4.76 -0.86
N VAL A 887 -40.85 5.88 -0.86
CA VAL A 887 -40.54 7.05 -0.03
C VAL A 887 -41.29 6.97 1.30
N MET A 888 -40.62 7.26 2.40
CA MET A 888 -41.24 7.52 3.71
C MET A 888 -40.92 8.94 4.18
N LEU A 889 -41.95 9.67 4.59
CA LEU A 889 -41.82 10.88 5.40
C LEU A 889 -42.29 10.59 6.83
N PHE A 890 -41.53 11.05 7.82
CA PHE A 890 -41.94 11.02 9.22
C PHE A 890 -41.65 12.34 9.95
N ILE A 891 -42.41 12.61 11.01
CA ILE A 891 -42.35 13.87 11.75
C ILE A 891 -40.96 14.03 12.39
N ARG A 892 -40.37 15.23 12.32
CA ARG A 892 -38.99 15.49 12.80
C ARG A 892 -38.87 15.78 14.30
N THR A 893 -39.97 15.66 15.03
CA THR A 893 -40.07 15.85 16.48
C THR A 893 -40.59 14.57 17.12
N ALA A 894 -40.18 14.29 18.36
CA ALA A 894 -40.61 13.08 19.07
C ALA A 894 -42.15 13.05 19.27
N PRO A 895 -42.83 11.90 19.08
CA PRO A 895 -42.25 10.55 18.96
C PRO A 895 -41.91 10.08 17.54
N PHE A 896 -41.79 11.00 16.57
CA PHE A 896 -41.32 10.75 15.20
C PHE A 896 -42.27 9.92 14.32
N ASP A 897 -43.58 10.02 14.52
CA ASP A 897 -44.63 9.31 13.78
C ASP A 897 -44.48 9.39 12.25
N VAL A 898 -44.84 8.32 11.54
CA VAL A 898 -44.91 8.37 10.07
C VAL A 898 -45.97 9.40 9.63
N TYR A 899 -45.59 10.29 8.72
CA TYR A 899 -46.45 11.33 8.12
C TYR A 899 -47.03 10.87 6.77
N GLY A 900 -46.26 10.10 5.99
CA GLY A 900 -46.76 9.47 4.78
C GLY A 900 -45.78 8.48 4.16
N ILE A 901 -46.31 7.59 3.31
CA ILE A 901 -45.56 6.60 2.54
C ILE A 901 -46.01 6.71 1.07
N SER A 902 -45.11 6.64 0.09
CA SER A 902 -45.53 6.68 -1.32
C SER A 902 -46.44 5.50 -1.65
N THR A 903 -47.61 5.75 -2.25
CA THR A 903 -48.57 4.68 -2.62
C THR A 903 -48.13 3.87 -3.84
N LYS A 904 -47.02 4.27 -4.46
CA LYS A 904 -46.33 3.59 -5.56
C LYS A 904 -44.83 3.54 -5.31
N PRO A 905 -44.12 2.54 -5.85
CA PRO A 905 -42.67 2.58 -5.97
C PRO A 905 -42.22 3.54 -7.07
N ILE A 906 -40.99 4.04 -6.94
CA ILE A 906 -40.34 4.92 -7.90
C ILE A 906 -39.76 4.09 -9.06
N TRP A 907 -39.96 4.55 -10.30
CA TRP A 907 -39.25 4.05 -11.48
C TRP A 907 -38.23 5.09 -11.94
N ILE A 908 -36.95 4.69 -12.00
CA ILE A 908 -35.86 5.56 -12.46
C ILE A 908 -35.82 5.47 -14.00
N HIS A 909 -36.04 6.59 -14.69
CA HIS A 909 -36.10 6.57 -16.16
C HIS A 909 -34.80 6.03 -16.78
N GLY A 910 -34.94 5.10 -17.72
CA GLY A 910 -33.84 4.34 -18.31
C GLY A 910 -33.50 3.02 -17.59
N ARG A 911 -34.12 2.67 -16.45
CA ARG A 911 -34.04 1.32 -15.85
C ARG A 911 -34.62 0.27 -16.79
N GLY A 912 -33.93 -0.85 -16.94
CA GLY A 912 -34.35 -1.94 -17.81
C GLY A 912 -35.64 -2.63 -17.38
N GLY A 913 -36.55 -2.79 -18.34
CA GLY A 913 -37.88 -3.36 -18.16
C GLY A 913 -37.91 -4.89 -17.96
N PRO A 914 -39.12 -5.49 -17.94
CA PRO A 914 -39.28 -6.94 -17.87
C PRO A 914 -38.48 -7.68 -18.97
N GLY A 915 -37.78 -8.74 -18.57
CA GLY A 915 -36.87 -9.52 -19.42
C GLY A 915 -35.47 -8.94 -19.57
N GLN A 916 -35.21 -7.70 -19.13
CA GLN A 916 -33.91 -7.03 -19.27
C GLN A 916 -32.99 -7.18 -18.03
N GLY A 917 -33.50 -7.68 -16.90
CA GLY A 917 -32.68 -7.97 -15.71
C GLY A 917 -31.68 -9.11 -15.92
N LYS A 918 -30.64 -9.18 -15.08
CA LYS A 918 -29.51 -10.12 -15.26
C LYS A 918 -29.92 -11.58 -15.07
N ARG A 919 -30.04 -12.26 -16.20
CA ARG A 919 -30.43 -13.68 -16.30
C ARG A 919 -29.39 -14.64 -15.70
N PRO A 920 -29.76 -15.47 -14.71
CA PRO A 920 -28.88 -16.52 -14.20
C PRO A 920 -28.55 -17.59 -15.26
N PRO A 921 -27.36 -18.22 -15.23
CA PRO A 921 -26.94 -19.22 -16.21
C PRO A 921 -27.78 -20.52 -16.27
N THR A 922 -28.72 -20.71 -15.34
CA THR A 922 -29.46 -21.96 -15.11
C THR A 922 -30.92 -21.94 -15.60
N MET A 923 -31.39 -20.86 -16.24
CA MET A 923 -32.78 -20.74 -16.71
C MET A 923 -32.90 -20.43 -18.20
N ASP A 924 -33.42 -21.39 -18.98
CA ASP A 924 -33.56 -21.27 -20.44
C ASP A 924 -34.91 -20.73 -20.95
N ALA A 925 -35.97 -20.72 -20.14
CA ALA A 925 -37.31 -20.25 -20.56
C ALA A 925 -37.98 -19.33 -19.52
N GLY A 926 -38.78 -18.36 -19.99
CA GLY A 926 -39.65 -17.54 -19.14
C GLY A 926 -38.97 -16.40 -18.36
N TRP A 927 -37.83 -15.89 -18.82
CA TRP A 927 -37.15 -14.78 -18.14
C TRP A 927 -37.85 -13.44 -18.38
N ASP A 928 -38.55 -12.92 -17.37
CA ASP A 928 -39.34 -11.67 -17.41
C ASP A 928 -38.94 -10.67 -16.30
N GLN A 929 -37.79 -10.86 -15.64
CA GLN A 929 -37.36 -9.96 -14.56
C GLN A 929 -36.76 -8.64 -15.07
N ARG A 930 -36.90 -7.60 -14.25
CA ARG A 930 -36.41 -6.22 -14.48
C ARG A 930 -35.00 -6.06 -13.92
N GLU A 931 -34.27 -5.01 -14.31
CA GLU A 931 -32.94 -4.77 -13.74
C GLU A 931 -32.98 -4.60 -12.21
N MET A 932 -32.04 -5.25 -11.53
CA MET A 932 -31.76 -5.08 -10.10
C MET A 932 -31.17 -3.69 -9.84
N PHE A 933 -32.04 -2.73 -9.49
CA PHE A 933 -31.68 -1.37 -9.07
C PHE A 933 -31.95 -1.20 -7.58
N TYR A 934 -30.91 -0.95 -6.78
CA TYR A 934 -31.07 -0.64 -5.36
C TYR A 934 -30.50 0.74 -5.04
N VAL A 935 -31.33 1.63 -4.48
CA VAL A 935 -30.94 2.97 -4.05
C VAL A 935 -30.16 2.89 -2.74
N THR A 936 -28.94 3.40 -2.74
CA THR A 936 -27.99 3.30 -1.60
C THR A 936 -27.86 4.59 -0.81
N SER A 937 -28.02 5.75 -1.45
CA SER A 937 -27.92 7.04 -0.77
C SER A 937 -28.78 8.13 -1.41
N ILE A 938 -29.08 9.15 -0.61
CA ILE A 938 -29.76 10.39 -1.01
C ILE A 938 -28.96 11.60 -0.51
N SER A 939 -28.84 12.64 -1.35
CA SER A 939 -28.16 13.88 -0.96
C SER A 939 -28.72 15.08 -1.72
N TRP A 940 -28.56 16.28 -1.18
CA TRP A 940 -28.89 17.51 -1.91
C TRP A 940 -27.78 17.82 -2.93
N LYS A 941 -28.16 18.24 -4.15
CA LYS A 941 -27.20 18.46 -5.26
C LYS A 941 -26.31 19.69 -5.06
N SER A 942 -26.83 20.74 -4.43
CA SER A 942 -26.14 22.00 -4.16
C SER A 942 -25.34 21.92 -2.85
N ARG A 943 -24.11 22.42 -2.87
CA ARG A 943 -23.20 22.51 -1.70
C ARG A 943 -23.69 23.46 -0.60
N GLU A 944 -24.60 24.37 -0.94
CA GLU A 944 -25.28 25.25 0.01
C GLU A 944 -26.28 24.48 0.90
N LEU A 945 -26.59 23.24 0.54
CA LEU A 945 -27.51 22.34 1.25
C LEU A 945 -26.73 21.20 1.92
N LYS A 946 -27.05 20.93 3.20
CA LYS A 946 -26.42 19.86 3.99
C LYS A 946 -27.41 18.72 4.24
N TYR A 947 -28.13 18.79 5.36
CA TYR A 947 -29.18 17.84 5.72
C TYR A 947 -30.58 18.33 5.27
N HIS A 948 -30.78 19.64 5.24
CA HIS A 948 -32.08 20.29 5.01
C HIS A 948 -32.21 20.89 3.60
N GLY A 949 -33.39 20.70 3.00
CA GLY A 949 -33.81 21.31 1.73
C GLY A 949 -35.34 21.41 1.61
N TYR A 950 -35.82 21.85 0.45
CA TYR A 950 -37.22 22.19 0.16
C TYR A 950 -37.73 21.39 -1.05
N SER A 951 -39.04 21.42 -1.32
CA SER A 951 -39.64 20.62 -2.41
C SER A 951 -39.29 21.07 -3.84
N ASP A 952 -38.71 22.26 -4.02
CA ASP A 952 -38.13 22.77 -5.28
C ASP A 952 -36.60 22.70 -5.35
N ASP A 953 -35.92 22.22 -4.30
CA ASP A 953 -34.47 21.93 -4.39
C ASP A 953 -34.22 20.63 -5.17
N VAL A 954 -33.04 20.53 -5.78
CA VAL A 954 -32.59 19.32 -6.50
C VAL A 954 -31.82 18.39 -5.57
N LEU A 955 -32.13 17.10 -5.62
CA LEU A 955 -31.42 16.04 -4.91
C LEU A 955 -30.86 14.98 -5.88
N PHE A 956 -29.86 14.23 -5.43
CA PHE A 956 -29.42 12.99 -6.05
C PHE A 956 -30.04 11.77 -5.35
N LEU A 957 -30.37 10.77 -6.15
CA LEU A 957 -30.37 9.37 -5.73
C LEU A 957 -29.14 8.71 -6.34
N ALA A 958 -28.36 7.95 -5.56
CA ALA A 958 -27.33 7.06 -6.09
C ALA A 958 -27.72 5.59 -5.84
N PHE A 959 -27.37 4.71 -6.77
CA PHE A 959 -27.82 3.32 -6.78
C PHE A 959 -26.83 2.38 -7.47
N GLY A 960 -26.81 1.13 -7.02
CA GLY A 960 -26.13 0.04 -7.71
C GLY A 960 -27.06 -0.65 -8.72
N ILE A 961 -26.45 -1.20 -9.77
CA ILE A 961 -27.14 -1.94 -10.84
C ILE A 961 -26.46 -3.31 -11.00
N GLU A 962 -27.23 -4.38 -10.84
CA GLU A 962 -26.85 -5.77 -11.13
C GLU A 962 -25.58 -6.32 -10.43
N ASP A 963 -25.20 -5.68 -9.32
CA ASP A 963 -23.93 -5.85 -8.59
C ASP A 963 -22.68 -5.69 -9.47
N GLU A 964 -22.82 -4.92 -10.57
CA GLU A 964 -21.76 -4.73 -11.57
C GLU A 964 -21.46 -3.27 -11.93
N ARG A 965 -22.45 -2.38 -11.81
CA ARG A 965 -22.38 -0.97 -12.24
C ARG A 965 -22.92 -0.02 -11.15
N THR A 966 -22.48 1.23 -11.20
CA THR A 966 -22.94 2.32 -10.35
C THR A 966 -23.58 3.44 -11.17
N GLY A 967 -24.69 3.98 -10.68
CA GLY A 967 -25.47 5.04 -11.33
C GLY A 967 -26.02 6.06 -10.35
N GLY A 968 -26.46 7.19 -10.90
CA GLY A 968 -27.15 8.23 -10.16
C GLY A 968 -28.17 8.97 -11.02
N ILE A 969 -29.14 9.61 -10.38
CA ILE A 969 -30.15 10.45 -11.04
C ILE A 969 -30.38 11.70 -10.19
N ASP A 970 -30.50 12.86 -10.83
CA ASP A 970 -30.74 14.14 -10.17
C ASP A 970 -32.14 14.68 -10.49
N ILE A 971 -32.92 14.98 -9.46
CA ILE A 971 -34.37 15.19 -9.56
C ILE A 971 -34.84 16.31 -8.64
N LEU A 972 -35.97 16.95 -8.96
CA LEU A 972 -36.66 17.85 -8.02
C LEU A 972 -37.18 17.01 -6.85
N ALA A 973 -36.95 17.46 -5.62
CA ALA A 973 -37.35 16.70 -4.44
C ALA A 973 -38.88 16.48 -4.34
N GLY A 974 -39.68 17.46 -4.79
CA GLY A 974 -41.13 17.33 -4.90
C GLY A 974 -41.62 16.27 -5.88
N ASP A 975 -40.77 15.79 -6.80
CA ASP A 975 -41.13 14.72 -7.74
C ASP A 975 -41.15 13.34 -7.07
N LEU A 976 -40.33 13.13 -6.03
CA LEU A 976 -40.42 11.95 -5.16
C LEU A 976 -41.69 11.93 -4.30
N LEU A 977 -42.24 13.10 -3.97
CA LEU A 977 -43.40 13.22 -3.11
C LEU A 977 -44.74 13.10 -3.87
N LYS A 978 -44.68 12.87 -5.18
CA LYS A 978 -45.86 12.51 -5.99
C LYS A 978 -46.41 11.16 -5.49
N ASP A 979 -47.73 11.09 -5.34
CA ASP A 979 -48.47 9.93 -4.82
C ASP A 979 -48.15 9.56 -3.36
N LEU A 980 -47.66 10.50 -2.54
CA LEU A 980 -47.48 10.33 -1.10
C LEU A 980 -48.83 10.05 -0.40
N GLY A 981 -49.00 8.83 0.10
CA GLY A 981 -50.13 8.43 0.92
C GLY A 981 -49.96 8.97 2.32
N LEU A 982 -50.70 10.04 2.64
CA LEU A 982 -50.68 10.64 3.97
C LEU A 982 -51.24 9.66 5.02
N CYS A 983 -50.54 9.59 6.15
CA CYS A 983 -51.08 9.10 7.40
C CYS A 983 -52.09 10.13 7.90
N SER A 984 -53.30 9.70 8.24
CA SER A 984 -54.35 10.63 8.65
C SER A 984 -54.12 11.09 10.09
N MET A 985 -53.75 12.37 10.27
CA MET A 985 -54.03 13.05 11.54
C MET A 985 -55.55 13.20 11.68
N GLY A 986 -56.16 12.32 12.47
CA GLY A 986 -57.58 12.27 12.78
C GLY A 986 -57.81 11.80 14.21
#